data_AF-A0A2N2SLF6-F1
#
_entry.id   AF-A0A2N2SLF6-F1
#
_cell.length_a   1.000
_cell.length_b   1.000
_cell.length_c   1.000
_cell.angle_alpha   90.00
_cell.angle_beta   90.00
_cell.angle_gamma   90.00
#
_symmetry.space_group_name_H-M   'P 1'
#
loop_
_entity.id
_entity.type
_entity.pdbx_description
1 polymer ?
#
loop_
_entity_poly.entity_id
_entity_poly.type
_entity_poly.pdbx_seq_one_letter_code
_entity_poly.pdbx_strand_id
1 'polypeptide(L)'
;MSSHGIRAQSTSDGGGDGGFAFSGAGAFGGVPKSFSLSVGGDGGKGGAAGAVEVASQGVLATWGSGSHGIYANSVGGGGGAGGTSISTAVGLGAGSSDKSWSITSAFSVGGNGGEGGAGGNVSVGTVTLPLSGQIETHGNGSHGVVAQSIGGGGGQGGSSLVLKFDNDLALGDENSSLTLTGAFGGIGGKGNIGGAVDVINDSAIRTFGDISHGIFAQSIGGGGGSGGSAEAISLSGSGLLPLKDTEVTSWGIELSAGGNGGDGNKGGKVSVVNRGSISTEGELSRGILAQSVGGGGGSLVDGILGKVGDWVDAAGDVLSALEIAKTLHEAYKEGELSGLVPHSLSVTVGASGGVSADGEKVSVDNQGDISTKGLEGHAIFVQSIGGGGGEAQAYAKGKGQGEDADVGIGLLGEIAIGGAGGAAGNGGEVDIVHGGRIVTSGAGAYGIYAQSIGGGGGQAGSIGGGFSDLDSIGFGAAFGRDGGSGGDGGLVTVLSSGDFTTYGTSAIGIFAQSVGGGGGVRGGVDGMFAGSVGGYGAAGVVEVSHSGNVITHGENAHGIFAQSAAGLAGDLTKLVEEIPGLPPVTFVIGTYAGKSADTTVTLSGSIDTQGVDSVGILAQSRGEAGAGNVAIKIDSGGVRGGSGEGAGVKFLDGKDNTLLNRGMISALSGNAIVGGDQNEAVDNYGTVSGSVMLGGGVNRFTNHHGAVFESGEVVDLGAGTGLNSSGTLSPGGIGKAQATALTSSFRQAADGTMVIDIDLSGGAGDRLDISGTALLAGELKVRPMQSGRALPGSRESAFISAAGGLADAGLLFDAPASAIVSYGSPRVTANGITLPYEVDFTPGPVGAFSGNALHVAEHVSAIQRAGGSESFAPIAAALVDLPDALSLNAAYQQLIPESLATLTTETAVASVAFNDAMHSCRQQDGDHRFVREGECRWLRVDGATRSRDDTRRSPGYRLDIFSIAGGVQQELAADTHVGYGLSFQQSDLDASLTDIGGKQVEGGLILKRRYDATMVSGSVSAGYGWYDTRRDVSLPTPGVSASSKQDIYFASIHGRISHDFEQEPNRYVRPLVD
;
A
#
# COMPACT_ATOMS: atom_id res chain seq x y z
N MET A 1 -32.36 17.29 24.63
CA MET A 1 -31.57 17.90 25.74
C MET A 1 -30.31 17.06 25.86
N SER A 2 -29.14 17.68 25.94
CA SER A 2 -27.90 16.95 26.22
C SER A 2 -27.85 16.60 27.71
N SER A 3 -27.42 15.38 28.04
CA SER A 3 -27.30 14.90 29.41
C SER A 3 -25.97 14.17 29.58
N HIS A 4 -25.01 14.81 30.23
CA HIS A 4 -23.70 14.19 30.50
C HIS A 4 -23.77 13.28 31.73
N GLY A 5 -23.07 12.14 31.71
CA GLY A 5 -22.96 11.26 32.87
C GLY A 5 -22.16 11.93 33.99
N ILE A 6 -20.95 12.38 33.66
CA ILE A 6 -20.11 13.23 34.51
C ILE A 6 -19.68 14.46 33.69
N ARG A 7 -19.92 15.66 34.22
CA ARG A 7 -19.41 16.92 33.66
C ARG A 7 -18.52 17.61 34.69
N ALA A 8 -17.22 17.66 34.41
CA ALA A 8 -16.24 18.40 35.18
C ALA A 8 -15.59 19.47 34.29
N GLN A 9 -15.65 20.73 34.71
CA GLN A 9 -15.16 21.82 33.87
C GLN A 9 -14.51 22.90 34.72
N SER A 10 -13.36 23.40 34.27
CA SER A 10 -12.73 24.61 34.79
C SER A 10 -12.64 25.64 33.66
N THR A 11 -13.24 26.80 33.86
CA THR A 11 -13.20 27.92 32.91
C THR A 11 -12.82 29.18 33.66
N SER A 12 -11.97 30.01 33.05
CA SER A 12 -11.66 31.32 33.60
C SER A 12 -12.35 32.46 32.86
N ASP A 13 -12.44 33.60 33.53
CA ASP A 13 -12.83 34.89 32.97
C ASP A 13 -11.80 35.46 31.99
N GLY A 14 -12.31 36.25 31.04
CA GLY A 14 -11.47 37.01 30.12
C GLY A 14 -10.90 38.27 30.75
N GLY A 15 -9.83 38.79 30.17
CA GLY A 15 -9.26 40.08 30.54
C GLY A 15 -10.16 41.24 30.16
N GLY A 16 -10.16 42.31 30.97
CA GLY A 16 -10.91 43.54 30.67
C GLY A 16 -10.23 44.38 29.59
N ASP A 17 -11.02 45.14 28.84
CA ASP A 17 -10.49 46.02 27.79
C ASP A 17 -9.80 47.26 28.36
N GLY A 18 -8.76 47.70 27.66
CA GLY A 18 -7.99 48.89 27.94
C GLY A 18 -8.79 50.17 27.65
N GLY A 19 -8.54 51.21 28.45
CA GLY A 19 -9.24 52.48 28.34
C GLY A 19 -8.88 53.27 27.07
N PHE A 20 -9.87 53.95 26.48
CA PHE A 20 -9.67 54.92 25.41
C PHE A 20 -8.93 56.16 25.92
N ALA A 21 -7.97 56.68 25.16
CA ALA A 21 -7.19 57.87 25.49
C ALA A 21 -7.30 58.96 24.41
N PHE A 22 -7.52 60.21 24.84
CA PHE A 22 -7.51 61.37 23.97
C PHE A 22 -6.64 62.48 24.57
N SER A 23 -5.75 63.06 23.77
CA SER A 23 -4.98 64.26 24.12
C SER A 23 -5.13 65.34 23.06
N GLY A 24 -5.25 66.59 23.50
CA GLY A 24 -5.35 67.76 22.64
C GLY A 24 -4.49 68.91 23.15
N ALA A 25 -3.68 69.51 22.29
CA ALA A 25 -2.87 70.68 22.61
C ALA A 25 -3.09 71.80 21.59
N GLY A 26 -3.27 73.03 22.06
CA GLY A 26 -3.44 74.21 21.21
C GLY A 26 -2.49 75.33 21.64
N ALA A 27 -1.75 75.92 20.71
CA ALA A 27 -0.90 77.09 20.97
C ALA A 27 -1.19 78.21 19.97
N PHE A 28 -1.39 79.43 20.48
CA PHE A 28 -1.76 80.61 19.69
C PHE A 28 -0.82 81.77 20.05
N GLY A 29 -0.28 82.48 19.05
CA GLY A 29 0.56 83.67 19.28
C GLY A 29 1.77 83.78 18.35
N GLY A 30 2.71 84.68 18.64
CA GLY A 30 3.81 84.98 17.72
C GLY A 30 4.84 83.86 17.49
N VAL A 31 4.89 82.86 18.39
CA VAL A 31 5.74 81.67 18.28
C VAL A 31 4.99 80.49 18.92
N PRO A 32 4.00 79.88 18.24
CA PRO A 32 3.18 78.83 18.83
C PRO A 32 4.01 77.54 18.99
N LYS A 33 3.94 76.96 20.20
CA LYS A 33 4.56 75.66 20.52
C LYS A 33 3.53 74.74 21.11
N SER A 34 3.14 73.69 20.39
CA SER A 34 2.18 72.70 20.88
C SER A 34 2.79 71.29 20.88
N PHE A 35 2.52 70.55 21.95
CA PHE A 35 2.91 69.16 22.11
C PHE A 35 1.73 68.39 22.69
N SER A 36 1.35 67.30 22.03
CA SER A 36 0.34 66.37 22.51
C SER A 36 0.90 64.95 22.50
N LEU A 37 0.58 64.17 23.54
CA LEU A 37 0.89 62.75 23.62
C LEU A 37 -0.33 62.02 24.20
N SER A 38 -0.80 61.01 23.49
CA SER A 38 -1.85 60.10 23.96
C SER A 38 -1.33 58.67 24.02
N VAL A 39 -1.68 57.94 25.09
CA VAL A 39 -1.33 56.53 25.25
C VAL A 39 -2.58 55.77 25.68
N GLY A 40 -3.01 54.81 24.87
CA GLY A 40 -4.16 53.95 25.16
C GLY A 40 -3.86 53.02 26.33
N GLY A 41 -4.89 52.65 27.11
CA GLY A 41 -4.72 51.70 28.20
C GLY A 41 -4.45 50.29 27.68
N ASP A 42 -3.61 49.52 28.35
CA ASP A 42 -3.41 48.10 28.01
C ASP A 42 -4.64 47.26 28.39
N GLY A 43 -4.89 46.19 27.62
CA GLY A 43 -5.86 45.16 27.95
C GLY A 43 -5.40 44.29 29.11
N GLY A 44 -6.35 43.88 29.96
CA GLY A 44 -6.12 42.96 31.06
C GLY A 44 -5.77 41.55 30.59
N LYS A 45 -5.02 40.80 31.41
CA LYS A 45 -4.74 39.38 31.14
C LYS A 45 -5.99 38.54 31.41
N GLY A 46 -6.18 37.48 30.62
CA GLY A 46 -7.16 36.43 30.87
C GLY A 46 -6.77 35.58 32.08
N GLY A 47 -7.76 35.11 32.84
CA GLY A 47 -7.48 34.26 33.99
C GLY A 47 -7.10 32.83 33.57
N ALA A 48 -6.32 32.14 34.39
CA ALA A 48 -5.93 30.75 34.15
C ALA A 48 -6.99 29.77 34.67
N ALA A 49 -7.30 28.74 33.89
CA ALA A 49 -8.15 27.65 34.34
C ALA A 49 -7.40 26.68 35.26
N GLY A 50 -8.14 26.04 36.16
CA GLY A 50 -7.63 25.02 37.06
C GLY A 50 -7.51 23.66 36.39
N ALA A 51 -6.80 22.75 37.05
CA ALA A 51 -6.77 21.35 36.64
C ALA A 51 -8.14 20.68 36.82
N VAL A 52 -8.47 19.74 35.94
CA VAL A 52 -9.69 18.94 35.99
C VAL A 52 -9.30 17.48 36.15
N GLU A 53 -9.75 16.86 37.23
CA GLU A 53 -9.52 15.44 37.51
C GLU A 53 -10.86 14.72 37.63
N VAL A 54 -11.04 13.63 36.87
CA VAL A 54 -12.24 12.79 36.91
C VAL A 54 -11.85 11.33 37.08
N ALA A 55 -12.41 10.68 38.09
CA ALA A 55 -12.35 9.23 38.26
C ALA A 55 -13.77 8.66 38.37
N SER A 56 -14.03 7.51 37.73
CA SER A 56 -15.32 6.82 37.79
C SER A 56 -15.11 5.31 37.84
N GLN A 57 -15.91 4.64 38.68
CA GLN A 57 -15.92 3.17 38.84
C GLN A 57 -17.31 2.57 38.56
N GLY A 58 -18.26 3.38 38.10
CA GLY A 58 -19.65 3.00 37.87
C GLY A 58 -20.01 2.87 36.39
N VAL A 59 -21.20 2.32 36.12
CA VAL A 59 -21.77 2.29 34.77
C VAL A 59 -22.36 3.67 34.42
N LEU A 60 -21.94 4.24 33.29
CA LEU A 60 -22.44 5.52 32.78
C LEU A 60 -23.21 5.27 31.48
N ALA A 61 -24.48 5.65 31.44
CA ALA A 61 -25.31 5.55 30.25
C ALA A 61 -26.01 6.89 29.97
N THR A 62 -25.88 7.41 28.75
CA THR A 62 -26.43 8.71 28.36
C THR A 62 -27.17 8.63 27.02
N TRP A 63 -28.22 9.45 26.86
CA TRP A 63 -29.05 9.50 25.65
C TRP A 63 -29.31 10.95 25.22
N GLY A 64 -29.29 11.17 23.91
CA GLY A 64 -29.56 12.45 23.26
C GLY A 64 -28.30 13.03 22.61
N SER A 65 -28.46 13.83 21.55
CA SER A 65 -27.33 14.47 20.86
C SER A 65 -26.45 15.31 21.81
N GLY A 66 -25.14 15.19 21.68
CA GLY A 66 -24.14 15.84 22.54
C GLY A 66 -24.08 15.32 23.98
N SER A 67 -24.58 14.10 24.26
CA SER A 67 -24.66 13.56 25.63
C SER A 67 -23.47 12.66 25.94
N HIS A 68 -22.35 13.26 26.35
CA HIS A 68 -21.13 12.52 26.66
C HIS A 68 -21.21 11.68 27.94
N GLY A 69 -20.51 10.54 28.00
CA GLY A 69 -20.38 9.74 29.21
C GLY A 69 -19.61 10.51 30.28
N ILE A 70 -18.37 10.89 29.96
CA ILE A 70 -17.52 11.78 30.76
C ILE A 70 -17.14 12.99 29.91
N TYR A 71 -17.35 14.19 30.44
CA TYR A 71 -16.91 15.44 29.85
C TYR A 71 -16.01 16.20 30.84
N ALA A 72 -14.70 16.20 30.57
CA ALA A 72 -13.67 16.87 31.35
C ALA A 72 -12.99 17.94 30.51
N ASN A 73 -13.13 19.22 30.89
CA ASN A 73 -12.63 20.33 30.07
C ASN A 73 -12.01 21.46 30.91
N SER A 74 -10.81 21.92 30.55
CA SER A 74 -10.15 23.08 31.15
C SER A 74 -9.85 24.15 30.11
N VAL A 75 -10.40 25.36 30.27
CA VAL A 75 -10.31 26.44 29.27
C VAL A 75 -9.86 27.74 29.92
N GLY A 76 -8.66 28.19 29.55
CA GLY A 76 -8.13 29.50 29.96
C GLY A 76 -8.94 30.67 29.38
N GLY A 77 -9.00 31.77 30.12
CA GLY A 77 -9.70 32.98 29.68
C GLY A 77 -8.95 33.73 28.57
N GLY A 78 -9.66 34.40 27.68
CA GLY A 78 -9.02 35.24 26.64
C GLY A 78 -8.41 36.53 27.21
N GLY A 79 -7.41 37.09 26.52
CA GLY A 79 -6.87 38.41 26.85
C GLY A 79 -7.80 39.56 26.43
N GLY A 80 -7.78 40.67 27.16
CA GLY A 80 -8.57 41.88 26.86
C GLY A 80 -7.96 42.70 25.72
N ALA A 81 -8.78 43.50 25.03
CA ALA A 81 -8.28 44.38 23.97
C ALA A 81 -7.53 45.59 24.55
N GLY A 82 -6.50 46.06 23.87
CA GLY A 82 -5.85 47.34 24.15
C GLY A 82 -6.72 48.52 23.72
N GLY A 83 -6.62 49.61 24.46
CA GLY A 83 -7.41 50.82 24.24
C GLY A 83 -6.88 51.66 23.08
N THR A 84 -7.80 52.28 22.33
CA THR A 84 -7.45 53.20 21.25
C THR A 84 -6.93 54.53 21.81
N SER A 85 -5.91 55.10 21.16
CA SER A 85 -5.37 56.42 21.48
C SER A 85 -5.57 57.40 20.33
N ILE A 86 -5.96 58.64 20.66
CA ILE A 86 -6.01 59.76 19.71
C ILE A 86 -5.23 60.94 20.27
N SER A 87 -4.33 61.51 19.47
CA SER A 87 -3.60 62.74 19.84
C SER A 87 -3.79 63.84 18.79
N THR A 88 -4.08 65.05 19.27
CA THR A 88 -4.32 66.22 18.43
C THR A 88 -3.46 67.40 18.85
N ALA A 89 -2.84 68.08 17.88
CA ALA A 89 -2.09 69.30 18.15
C ALA A 89 -2.39 70.39 17.12
N VAL A 90 -2.67 71.59 17.62
CA VAL A 90 -2.99 72.78 16.84
C VAL A 90 -2.01 73.91 17.18
N GLY A 91 -1.23 74.38 16.20
CA GLY A 91 -0.41 75.58 16.33
C GLY A 91 -0.90 76.67 15.39
N LEU A 92 -1.39 77.77 15.92
CA LEU A 92 -1.79 78.95 15.13
C LEU A 92 -0.85 80.11 15.42
N GLY A 93 0.03 80.40 14.47
CA GLY A 93 0.99 81.50 14.56
C GLY A 93 0.34 82.82 14.16
N ALA A 94 0.73 83.93 14.81
CA ALA A 94 0.28 85.28 14.48
C ALA A 94 1.35 86.31 14.86
N GLY A 95 2.61 86.03 14.49
CA GLY A 95 3.75 86.88 14.82
C GLY A 95 3.91 88.04 13.85
N SER A 96 3.93 89.28 14.36
CA SER A 96 4.15 90.49 13.55
C SER A 96 5.63 90.84 13.35
N SER A 97 6.55 89.89 13.59
CA SER A 97 7.99 90.08 13.42
C SER A 97 8.43 89.65 12.02
N ASP A 98 9.46 90.30 11.45
CA ASP A 98 9.97 90.02 10.10
C ASP A 98 10.35 88.54 9.86
N LYS A 99 10.53 87.75 10.93
CA LYS A 99 10.69 86.28 10.91
C LYS A 99 9.83 85.63 12.01
N SER A 100 8.99 84.65 11.67
CA SER A 100 8.14 83.88 12.60
C SER A 100 8.43 82.37 12.53
N TRP A 101 8.23 81.64 13.64
CA TRP A 101 8.38 80.18 13.67
C TRP A 101 7.32 79.45 14.50
N SER A 102 6.85 78.29 14.03
CA SER A 102 5.97 77.37 14.77
C SER A 102 6.58 75.98 14.95
N ILE A 103 6.38 75.38 16.12
CA ILE A 103 6.69 73.96 16.37
C ILE A 103 5.47 73.28 16.95
N THR A 104 4.91 72.32 16.20
CA THR A 104 3.72 71.60 16.62
C THR A 104 3.96 70.09 16.48
N SER A 105 3.75 69.36 17.56
CA SER A 105 4.07 67.93 17.67
C SER A 105 2.96 67.13 18.32
N ALA A 106 2.70 65.94 17.80
CA ALA A 106 1.63 65.08 18.27
C ALA A 106 2.02 63.61 18.16
N PHE A 107 1.86 62.86 19.26
CA PHE A 107 2.20 61.46 19.33
C PHE A 107 1.06 60.64 19.90
N SER A 108 0.79 59.47 19.32
CA SER A 108 -0.23 58.56 19.83
C SER A 108 0.30 57.14 19.85
N VAL A 109 0.09 56.42 20.96
CA VAL A 109 0.46 55.01 21.11
C VAL A 109 -0.77 54.22 21.55
N GLY A 110 -1.20 53.26 20.74
CA GLY A 110 -2.28 52.34 21.09
C GLY A 110 -1.90 51.45 22.28
N GLY A 111 -2.87 51.07 23.11
CA GLY A 111 -2.62 50.15 24.22
C GLY A 111 -2.33 48.74 23.74
N ASN A 112 -1.54 47.96 24.47
CA ASN A 112 -1.28 46.57 24.11
C ASN A 112 -2.47 45.66 24.45
N GLY A 113 -2.65 44.59 23.69
CA GLY A 113 -3.59 43.52 24.03
C GLY A 113 -3.10 42.71 25.23
N GLY A 114 -4.03 42.25 26.05
CA GLY A 114 -3.73 41.39 27.19
C GLY A 114 -3.34 39.97 26.77
N GLU A 115 -2.51 39.30 27.57
CA GLU A 115 -2.21 37.88 27.36
C GLU A 115 -3.43 37.00 27.68
N GLY A 116 -3.60 35.89 26.95
CA GLY A 116 -4.55 34.85 27.32
C GLY A 116 -4.15 34.12 28.60
N GLY A 117 -5.09 33.43 29.23
CA GLY A 117 -4.87 32.59 30.41
C GLY A 117 -4.56 31.14 30.06
N ALA A 118 -3.78 30.44 30.87
CA ALA A 118 -3.43 29.03 30.63
C ALA A 118 -4.63 28.08 30.81
N GLY A 119 -4.69 27.03 30.00
CA GLY A 119 -5.54 25.86 30.27
C GLY A 119 -4.88 24.98 31.32
N GLY A 120 -5.66 24.43 32.25
CA GLY A 120 -5.17 23.51 33.28
C GLY A 120 -5.07 22.08 32.76
N ASN A 121 -4.24 21.25 33.42
CA ASN A 121 -4.13 19.84 33.07
C ASN A 121 -5.47 19.12 33.25
N VAL A 122 -5.77 18.18 32.35
CA VAL A 122 -6.98 17.34 32.43
C VAL A 122 -6.57 15.88 32.56
N SER A 123 -7.00 15.24 33.63
CA SER A 123 -6.72 13.82 33.89
C SER A 123 -8.04 13.07 34.07
N VAL A 124 -8.31 12.08 33.22
CA VAL A 124 -9.51 11.24 33.28
C VAL A 124 -9.11 9.78 33.47
N GLY A 125 -9.45 9.22 34.62
CA GLY A 125 -8.86 7.95 35.08
C GLY A 125 -7.41 8.22 35.50
N THR A 126 -7.11 8.03 36.78
CA THR A 126 -5.75 8.19 37.28
C THR A 126 -5.07 6.84 37.44
N VAL A 127 -3.73 6.81 37.46
CA VAL A 127 -2.98 5.55 37.66
C VAL A 127 -3.43 4.83 38.93
N THR A 128 -3.83 5.59 39.95
CA THR A 128 -4.31 5.08 41.24
C THR A 128 -5.77 4.56 41.17
N LEU A 129 -6.60 5.12 40.28
CA LEU A 129 -8.02 4.76 40.09
C LEU A 129 -8.39 4.89 38.60
N PRO A 130 -8.09 3.88 37.75
CA PRO A 130 -8.47 3.92 36.34
C PRO A 130 -10.00 3.86 36.20
N LEU A 131 -10.52 4.30 35.05
CA LEU A 131 -11.95 4.13 34.76
C LEU A 131 -12.30 2.63 34.76
N SER A 132 -13.20 2.20 35.63
CA SER A 132 -13.70 0.81 35.66
C SER A 132 -15.23 0.77 35.54
N GLY A 133 -15.78 -0.20 34.79
CA GLY A 133 -17.21 -0.30 34.47
C GLY A 133 -17.52 -0.33 32.97
N GLN A 134 -18.68 0.22 32.60
CA GLN A 134 -19.13 0.37 31.20
C GLN A 134 -19.59 1.81 30.97
N ILE A 135 -19.16 2.40 29.86
CA ILE A 135 -19.64 3.71 29.37
C ILE A 135 -20.41 3.47 28.08
N GLU A 136 -21.65 3.92 28.02
CA GLU A 136 -22.50 3.80 26.85
C GLU A 136 -23.18 5.14 26.52
N THR A 137 -23.05 5.59 25.28
CA THR A 137 -23.60 6.89 24.85
C THR A 137 -24.38 6.76 23.55
N HIS A 138 -25.52 7.47 23.46
CA HIS A 138 -26.42 7.43 22.31
C HIS A 138 -26.76 8.84 21.80
N GLY A 139 -26.56 9.06 20.50
CA GLY A 139 -26.92 10.28 19.78
C GLY A 139 -25.70 10.96 19.14
N ASN A 140 -25.90 11.73 18.07
CA ASN A 140 -24.80 12.36 17.34
C ASN A 140 -23.94 13.28 18.25
N GLY A 141 -22.63 13.26 18.05
CA GLY A 141 -21.66 14.00 18.87
C GLY A 141 -21.55 13.50 20.31
N SER A 142 -22.01 12.28 20.63
CA SER A 142 -22.03 11.79 22.03
C SER A 142 -20.84 10.89 22.31
N HIS A 143 -19.69 11.50 22.59
CA HIS A 143 -18.47 10.77 22.96
C HIS A 143 -18.55 10.00 24.28
N GLY A 144 -17.81 8.88 24.38
CA GLY A 144 -17.67 8.13 25.64
C GLY A 144 -16.92 8.95 26.69
N VAL A 145 -15.69 9.34 26.37
CA VAL A 145 -14.83 10.21 27.19
C VAL A 145 -14.36 11.40 26.37
N VAL A 146 -14.57 12.61 26.88
CA VAL A 146 -13.99 13.86 26.39
C VAL A 146 -13.03 14.38 27.46
N ALA A 147 -11.77 14.58 27.10
CA ALA A 147 -10.75 15.19 27.92
C ALA A 147 -10.06 16.29 27.10
N GLN A 148 -10.26 17.55 27.49
CA GLN A 148 -9.78 18.68 26.70
C GLN A 148 -9.13 19.76 27.54
N SER A 149 -7.96 20.24 27.13
CA SER A 149 -7.33 21.43 27.70
C SER A 149 -7.08 22.47 26.61
N ILE A 150 -7.53 23.70 26.84
CA ILE A 150 -7.44 24.80 25.87
C ILE A 150 -6.80 26.02 26.54
N GLY A 151 -5.71 26.51 25.97
CA GLY A 151 -5.14 27.81 26.32
C GLY A 151 -6.00 28.97 25.80
N GLY A 152 -6.12 30.04 26.59
CA GLY A 152 -6.80 31.27 26.20
C GLY A 152 -6.06 32.00 25.09
N GLY A 153 -6.81 32.60 24.16
CA GLY A 153 -6.25 33.44 23.09
C GLY A 153 -5.78 34.81 23.60
N GLY A 154 -4.85 35.42 22.88
CA GLY A 154 -4.36 36.77 23.14
C GLY A 154 -5.35 37.86 22.74
N GLY A 155 -5.27 39.01 23.44
CA GLY A 155 -6.08 40.20 23.19
C GLY A 155 -5.59 41.02 22.01
N GLN A 156 -6.46 41.82 21.41
CA GLN A 156 -6.10 42.68 20.28
C GLN A 156 -5.33 43.91 20.77
N GLY A 157 -4.32 44.39 20.04
CA GLY A 157 -3.69 45.68 20.28
C GLY A 157 -4.61 46.84 19.89
N GLY A 158 -4.55 47.94 20.62
CA GLY A 158 -5.33 49.15 20.38
C GLY A 158 -4.75 49.99 19.25
N SER A 159 -5.61 50.73 18.54
CA SER A 159 -5.18 51.61 17.44
C SER A 159 -4.69 52.97 17.94
N SER A 160 -3.89 53.66 17.12
CA SER A 160 -3.45 55.03 17.38
C SER A 160 -3.75 55.95 16.20
N LEU A 161 -4.34 57.12 16.47
CA LEU A 161 -4.60 58.16 15.47
C LEU A 161 -4.00 59.50 15.90
N VAL A 162 -3.22 60.13 15.02
CA VAL A 162 -2.70 61.48 15.21
C VAL A 162 -3.31 62.42 14.17
N LEU A 163 -3.94 63.50 14.64
CA LEU A 163 -4.46 64.58 13.78
C LEU A 163 -3.78 65.91 14.14
N LYS A 164 -3.00 66.46 13.22
CA LYS A 164 -2.22 67.68 13.48
C LYS A 164 -2.55 68.79 12.50
N PHE A 165 -2.71 70.00 13.02
CA PHE A 165 -2.94 71.22 12.25
C PHE A 165 -1.95 72.31 12.67
N ASP A 166 -1.16 72.84 11.76
CA ASP A 166 -0.23 73.93 12.03
C ASP A 166 -0.35 75.00 10.94
N ASN A 167 -0.67 76.22 11.34
CA ASN A 167 -0.91 77.32 10.42
C ASN A 167 -0.34 78.59 11.02
N ASP A 168 0.60 79.24 10.34
CA ASP A 168 1.09 80.55 10.74
C ASP A 168 0.36 81.62 9.92
N LEU A 169 -0.41 82.51 10.56
CA LEU A 169 -0.96 83.69 9.92
C LEU A 169 0.24 84.57 9.52
N ALA A 170 0.50 84.65 8.22
CA ALA A 170 1.60 85.38 7.62
C ALA A 170 1.50 86.91 7.83
N LEU A 171 1.83 87.37 9.04
CA LEU A 171 1.87 88.79 9.41
C LEU A 171 3.27 89.42 9.26
N GLY A 172 4.30 88.62 8.94
CA GLY A 172 5.70 89.01 8.68
C GLY A 172 6.18 88.63 7.27
N ASP A 173 7.45 88.92 6.94
CA ASP A 173 8.01 88.74 5.59
C ASP A 173 8.58 87.32 5.32
N GLU A 174 8.94 86.55 6.36
CA GLU A 174 9.39 85.14 6.27
C GLU A 174 8.81 84.27 7.42
N ASN A 175 8.10 83.18 7.11
CA ASN A 175 7.54 82.25 8.12
C ASN A 175 8.00 80.81 7.91
N SER A 176 8.42 80.13 8.99
CA SER A 176 8.81 78.71 8.96
C SER A 176 8.10 77.85 9.99
N SER A 177 7.69 76.64 9.64
CA SER A 177 7.09 75.69 10.58
C SER A 177 7.81 74.35 10.60
N LEU A 178 7.88 73.73 11.79
CA LEU A 178 8.40 72.37 11.96
C LEU A 178 7.34 71.47 12.59
N THR A 179 7.06 70.37 11.93
CA THR A 179 6.06 69.39 12.34
C THR A 179 6.71 68.04 12.65
N LEU A 180 6.29 67.45 13.76
CA LEU A 180 6.73 66.11 14.15
C LEU A 180 5.51 65.32 14.63
N THR A 181 5.12 64.29 13.89
CA THR A 181 4.01 63.42 14.23
C THR A 181 4.44 61.96 14.30
N GLY A 182 3.86 61.23 15.26
CA GLY A 182 4.17 59.82 15.46
C GLY A 182 2.95 59.02 15.91
N ALA A 183 2.52 58.04 15.12
CA ALA A 183 1.47 57.10 15.48
C ALA A 183 2.05 55.68 15.59
N PHE A 184 1.76 55.01 16.71
CA PHE A 184 2.24 53.66 17.00
C PHE A 184 1.09 52.77 17.45
N GLY A 185 0.81 51.71 16.70
CA GLY A 185 -0.22 50.74 17.05
C GLY A 185 0.19 49.90 18.26
N GLY A 186 -0.78 49.48 19.06
CA GLY A 186 -0.54 48.59 20.20
C GLY A 186 -0.19 47.17 19.76
N ILE A 187 0.63 46.46 20.53
CA ILE A 187 1.02 45.08 20.22
C ILE A 187 -0.12 44.13 20.60
N GLY A 188 -0.38 43.09 19.80
CA GLY A 188 -1.30 42.02 20.14
C GLY A 188 -0.80 41.18 21.33
N GLY A 189 -1.71 40.80 22.21
CA GLY A 189 -1.40 39.94 23.35
C GLY A 189 -1.02 38.53 22.91
N LYS A 190 -0.18 37.84 23.69
CA LYS A 190 0.15 36.44 23.41
C LYS A 190 -1.02 35.52 23.79
N GLY A 191 -1.18 34.41 23.07
CA GLY A 191 -1.98 33.28 23.53
C GLY A 191 -1.37 32.64 24.78
N ASN A 192 -1.89 31.52 25.27
CA ASN A 192 -1.28 30.78 26.37
C ASN A 192 -1.32 29.26 26.16
N ILE A 193 -0.66 28.49 27.02
CA ILE A 193 -0.47 27.05 26.84
C ILE A 193 -1.77 26.28 27.15
N GLY A 194 -2.02 25.22 26.38
CA GLY A 194 -2.93 24.15 26.78
C GLY A 194 -2.22 23.17 27.72
N GLY A 195 -2.78 22.89 28.89
CA GLY A 195 -2.28 21.88 29.82
C GLY A 195 -2.22 20.46 29.24
N ALA A 196 -1.55 19.56 29.96
CA ALA A 196 -1.45 18.16 29.59
C ALA A 196 -2.81 17.45 29.70
N VAL A 197 -3.06 16.47 28.82
CA VAL A 197 -4.27 15.65 28.84
C VAL A 197 -3.89 14.19 28.98
N ASP A 198 -4.28 13.58 30.10
CA ASP A 198 -4.00 12.18 30.42
C ASP A 198 -5.32 11.41 30.57
N VAL A 199 -5.49 10.32 29.82
CA VAL A 199 -6.67 9.45 29.90
C VAL A 199 -6.25 8.00 30.17
N ILE A 200 -6.76 7.39 31.23
CA ILE A 200 -6.54 5.97 31.55
C ILE A 200 -7.89 5.25 31.62
N ASN A 201 -8.17 4.42 30.62
CA ASN A 201 -9.41 3.67 30.49
C ASN A 201 -9.21 2.15 30.64
N ASP A 202 -9.80 1.58 31.69
CA ASP A 202 -9.95 0.12 31.86
C ASP A 202 -11.41 -0.34 31.63
N SER A 203 -12.31 0.57 31.25
CA SER A 203 -13.75 0.32 31.05
C SER A 203 -14.09 -0.04 29.60
N ALA A 204 -15.17 -0.81 29.40
CA ALA A 204 -15.73 -0.98 28.07
C ALA A 204 -16.48 0.30 27.65
N ILE A 205 -16.16 0.85 26.47
CA ILE A 205 -16.82 2.04 25.91
C ILE A 205 -17.62 1.64 24.67
N ARG A 206 -18.89 2.04 24.63
CA ARG A 206 -19.78 1.89 23.46
C ARG A 206 -20.38 3.24 23.11
N THR A 207 -20.25 3.67 21.85
CA THR A 207 -20.84 4.92 21.39
C THR A 207 -21.65 4.71 20.11
N PHE A 208 -22.80 5.36 20.04
CA PHE A 208 -23.73 5.27 18.90
C PHE A 208 -24.12 6.66 18.40
N GLY A 209 -23.99 6.89 17.09
CA GLY A 209 -24.31 8.14 16.40
C GLY A 209 -23.10 8.78 15.75
N ASP A 210 -23.33 9.64 14.76
CA ASP A 210 -22.23 10.24 13.98
C ASP A 210 -21.35 11.16 14.84
N ILE A 211 -20.07 11.23 14.51
CA ILE A 211 -19.05 12.04 15.21
C ILE A 211 -19.02 11.67 16.72
N SER A 212 -19.20 10.39 17.08
CA SER A 212 -19.26 9.93 18.47
C SER A 212 -18.05 9.06 18.82
N HIS A 213 -16.91 9.69 19.04
CA HIS A 213 -15.67 9.00 19.46
C HIS A 213 -15.78 8.24 20.80
N GLY A 214 -15.07 7.12 20.92
CA GLY A 214 -14.93 6.40 22.20
C GLY A 214 -14.17 7.25 23.22
N ILE A 215 -12.92 7.60 22.90
CA ILE A 215 -12.08 8.53 23.67
C ILE A 215 -11.70 9.70 22.75
N PHE A 216 -11.98 10.92 23.21
CA PHE A 216 -11.55 12.18 22.62
C PHE A 216 -10.62 12.88 23.61
N ALA A 217 -9.33 12.91 23.34
CA ALA A 217 -8.30 13.55 24.16
C ALA A 217 -7.59 14.63 23.35
N GLN A 218 -7.67 15.89 23.79
CA GLN A 218 -7.15 17.01 23.00
C GLN A 218 -6.55 18.11 23.85
N SER A 219 -5.32 18.53 23.51
CA SER A 219 -4.74 19.76 24.05
C SER A 219 -4.49 20.78 22.96
N ILE A 220 -5.00 22.00 23.16
CA ILE A 220 -4.88 23.10 22.21
C ILE A 220 -4.21 24.28 22.90
N GLY A 221 -3.16 24.81 22.27
CA GLY A 221 -2.58 26.08 22.64
C GLY A 221 -3.39 27.28 22.17
N GLY A 222 -3.40 28.35 22.96
CA GLY A 222 -4.08 29.59 22.65
C GLY A 222 -3.38 30.34 21.50
N GLY A 223 -4.17 30.89 20.58
CA GLY A 223 -3.67 31.73 19.49
C GLY A 223 -3.24 33.13 19.94
N GLY A 224 -2.38 33.76 19.17
CA GLY A 224 -1.97 35.15 19.38
C GLY A 224 -3.06 36.17 19.02
N GLY A 225 -3.04 37.33 19.66
CA GLY A 225 -3.91 38.47 19.35
C GLY A 225 -3.35 39.31 18.20
N SER A 226 -4.20 40.09 17.51
CA SER A 226 -3.72 40.93 16.42
C SER A 226 -3.12 42.23 16.94
N GLY A 227 -2.20 42.82 16.20
CA GLY A 227 -1.70 44.17 16.49
C GLY A 227 -2.67 45.27 16.07
N GLY A 228 -2.53 46.45 16.70
CA GLY A 228 -3.35 47.63 16.42
C GLY A 228 -2.83 48.47 15.26
N SER A 229 -3.70 49.24 14.62
CA SER A 229 -3.34 50.11 13.50
C SER A 229 -2.72 51.44 13.96
N ALA A 230 -1.95 52.07 13.08
CA ALA A 230 -1.35 53.38 13.33
C ALA A 230 -1.56 54.35 12.18
N GLU A 231 -2.14 55.51 12.46
CA GLU A 231 -2.43 56.54 11.46
C GLU A 231 -1.95 57.92 11.95
N ALA A 232 -1.11 58.58 11.15
CA ALA A 232 -0.63 59.92 11.41
C ALA A 232 -0.97 60.85 10.23
N ILE A 233 -1.67 61.95 10.53
CA ILE A 233 -2.10 62.94 9.54
C ILE A 233 -1.61 64.31 9.99
N SER A 234 -0.71 64.93 9.22
CA SER A 234 -0.24 66.30 9.46
C SER A 234 -0.68 67.27 8.37
N LEU A 235 -1.27 68.38 8.80
CA LEU A 235 -1.61 69.51 7.96
C LEU A 235 -0.78 70.70 8.44
N SER A 236 0.13 71.17 7.58
CA SER A 236 0.93 72.36 7.83
C SER A 236 0.98 73.27 6.62
N GLY A 237 0.38 74.45 6.76
CA GLY A 237 0.32 75.43 5.68
C GLY A 237 0.17 76.83 6.25
N SER A 238 1.01 77.74 5.79
CA SER A 238 0.91 79.17 6.10
C SER A 238 0.39 79.84 4.83
N GLY A 239 -0.87 80.29 4.84
CA GLY A 239 -1.50 80.82 3.62
C GLY A 239 -2.96 80.44 3.40
N LEU A 240 -3.62 79.74 4.32
CA LEU A 240 -5.07 79.54 4.23
C LEU A 240 -5.87 80.87 4.35
N LEU A 241 -5.20 81.94 4.80
CA LEU A 241 -5.69 83.32 4.90
C LEU A 241 -4.50 84.31 4.70
N PRO A 242 -3.94 84.48 3.49
CA PRO A 242 -2.79 85.37 3.28
C PRO A 242 -3.27 86.83 3.30
N LEU A 243 -2.73 87.64 4.21
CA LEU A 243 -2.96 89.10 4.21
C LEU A 243 -1.89 89.86 3.40
N LYS A 244 -0.83 89.17 2.93
CA LYS A 244 0.31 89.70 2.14
C LYS A 244 1.02 88.57 1.37
N ASP A 245 1.76 88.89 0.30
CA ASP A 245 2.73 87.97 -0.35
C ASP A 245 3.91 87.73 0.60
N THR A 246 3.96 86.57 1.24
CA THR A 246 4.98 86.16 2.23
C THR A 246 5.64 84.85 1.79
N GLU A 247 6.97 84.75 1.91
CA GLU A 247 7.68 83.48 1.67
C GLU A 247 7.53 82.54 2.88
N VAL A 248 7.11 81.30 2.61
CA VAL A 248 6.73 80.32 3.64
C VAL A 248 7.48 79.01 3.43
N THR A 249 8.08 78.47 4.49
CA THR A 249 8.80 77.18 4.46
C THR A 249 8.39 76.26 5.62
N SER A 250 7.60 75.22 5.33
CA SER A 250 7.18 74.20 6.31
C SER A 250 7.95 72.89 6.13
N TRP A 251 8.43 72.32 7.24
CA TRP A 251 9.12 71.04 7.33
C TRP A 251 8.33 70.06 8.18
N GLY A 252 8.22 68.80 7.75
CA GLY A 252 7.52 67.77 8.51
C GLY A 252 8.24 66.43 8.57
N ILE A 253 8.11 65.76 9.72
CA ILE A 253 8.52 64.36 9.89
C ILE A 253 7.32 63.60 10.42
N GLU A 254 6.92 62.58 9.68
CA GLU A 254 5.80 61.71 10.02
C GLU A 254 6.31 60.28 10.22
N LEU A 255 5.99 59.72 11.38
CA LEU A 255 6.33 58.35 11.74
C LEU A 255 5.04 57.57 11.97
N SER A 256 4.84 56.49 11.23
CA SER A 256 3.74 55.56 11.51
C SER A 256 4.29 54.12 11.59
N ALA A 257 3.91 53.41 12.64
CA ALA A 257 4.25 52.00 12.78
C ALA A 257 3.07 51.20 13.32
N GLY A 258 2.62 50.21 12.56
CA GLY A 258 1.59 49.28 13.03
C GLY A 258 2.08 48.47 14.23
N GLY A 259 1.14 47.97 15.03
CA GLY A 259 1.43 47.08 16.15
C GLY A 259 1.69 45.65 15.69
N ASN A 260 2.66 44.97 16.30
CA ASN A 260 2.96 43.57 16.00
C ASN A 260 1.82 42.64 16.46
N GLY A 261 1.61 41.54 15.74
CA GLY A 261 0.77 40.43 16.22
C GLY A 261 1.41 39.72 17.42
N GLY A 262 0.59 39.21 18.32
CA GLY A 262 1.03 38.42 19.46
C GLY A 262 1.37 36.98 19.07
N ASP A 263 2.25 36.33 19.82
CA ASP A 263 2.62 34.93 19.58
C ASP A 263 1.47 33.97 19.97
N GLY A 264 1.33 32.89 19.22
CA GLY A 264 0.61 31.70 19.66
C GLY A 264 1.40 30.95 20.74
N ASN A 265 0.75 30.01 21.43
CA ASN A 265 1.40 29.18 22.44
C ASN A 265 1.09 27.69 22.29
N LYS A 266 1.88 26.84 22.95
CA LYS A 266 1.92 25.40 22.68
C LYS A 266 0.66 24.68 23.13
N GLY A 267 0.33 23.60 22.42
CA GLY A 267 -0.50 22.55 22.99
C GLY A 267 0.25 21.81 24.10
N GLY A 268 -0.48 21.07 24.94
CA GLY A 268 0.10 20.20 25.95
C GLY A 268 0.32 18.78 25.44
N LYS A 269 1.09 17.99 26.20
CA LYS A 269 1.23 16.55 25.94
C LYS A 269 -0.11 15.86 26.07
N VAL A 270 -0.36 14.88 25.22
CA VAL A 270 -1.57 14.04 25.29
C VAL A 270 -1.15 12.58 25.45
N SER A 271 -1.68 11.92 26.48
CA SER A 271 -1.43 10.50 26.76
C SER A 271 -2.75 9.75 26.93
N VAL A 272 -2.94 8.68 26.17
CA VAL A 272 -4.10 7.79 26.30
C VAL A 272 -3.61 6.38 26.55
N VAL A 273 -3.99 5.80 27.68
CA VAL A 273 -3.79 4.38 28.00
C VAL A 273 -5.16 3.70 27.99
N ASN A 274 -5.38 2.76 27.07
CA ASN A 274 -6.62 2.02 26.95
C ASN A 274 -6.40 0.51 27.13
N ARG A 275 -7.01 -0.08 28.16
CA ARG A 275 -7.07 -1.53 28.38
C ARG A 275 -8.46 -2.12 28.18
N GLY A 276 -9.50 -1.28 28.20
CA GLY A 276 -10.88 -1.69 27.96
C GLY A 276 -11.23 -1.80 26.47
N SER A 277 -12.28 -2.54 26.11
CA SER A 277 -12.74 -2.63 24.73
C SER A 277 -13.50 -1.37 24.30
N ILE A 278 -13.26 -0.86 23.09
CA ILE A 278 -13.98 0.28 22.52
C ILE A 278 -14.77 -0.16 21.30
N SER A 279 -16.06 0.21 21.23
CA SER A 279 -16.91 0.01 20.06
C SER A 279 -17.59 1.31 19.68
N THR A 280 -17.41 1.77 18.43
CA THR A 280 -18.08 2.98 17.92
C THR A 280 -18.90 2.65 16.68
N GLU A 281 -20.12 3.18 16.60
CA GLU A 281 -21.00 3.04 15.45
C GLU A 281 -21.54 4.42 15.01
N GLY A 282 -21.16 4.87 13.82
CA GLY A 282 -21.55 6.17 13.25
C GLY A 282 -20.47 6.73 12.31
N GLU A 283 -20.84 7.61 11.39
CA GLU A 283 -19.86 8.26 10.50
C GLU A 283 -18.88 9.12 11.30
N LEU A 284 -17.61 9.19 10.87
CA LEU A 284 -16.53 9.94 11.51
C LEU A 284 -16.29 9.55 13.00
N SER A 285 -16.79 8.39 13.43
CA SER A 285 -16.74 7.97 14.84
C SER A 285 -15.54 7.07 15.11
N ARG A 286 -14.55 7.65 15.77
CA ARG A 286 -13.24 7.02 16.03
C ARG A 286 -13.18 6.30 17.36
N GLY A 287 -12.44 5.20 17.47
CA GLY A 287 -12.21 4.52 18.75
C GLY A 287 -11.48 5.43 19.74
N ILE A 288 -10.27 5.83 19.37
CA ILE A 288 -9.42 6.78 20.10
C ILE A 288 -9.06 7.93 19.15
N LEU A 289 -9.34 9.16 19.57
CA LEU A 289 -8.87 10.40 18.95
C LEU A 289 -7.99 11.14 19.95
N ALA A 290 -6.69 11.21 19.69
CA ALA A 290 -5.71 11.90 20.53
C ALA A 290 -4.99 12.99 19.73
N GLN A 291 -5.04 14.25 20.18
CA GLN A 291 -4.47 15.37 19.44
C GLN A 291 -3.77 16.41 20.31
N SER A 292 -2.59 16.85 19.91
CA SER A 292 -1.95 18.07 20.44
C SER A 292 -1.82 19.09 19.31
N VAL A 293 -2.32 20.29 19.53
CA VAL A 293 -2.36 21.36 18.52
C VAL A 293 -1.74 22.62 19.09
N GLY A 294 -0.72 23.14 18.41
CA GLY A 294 -0.14 24.44 18.72
C GLY A 294 -1.07 25.60 18.33
N GLY A 295 -1.03 26.68 19.12
CA GLY A 295 -1.79 27.90 18.85
C GLY A 295 -1.21 28.70 17.69
N GLY A 296 -2.08 29.25 16.85
CA GLY A 296 -1.73 30.10 15.71
C GLY A 296 -1.09 31.44 16.12
N GLY A 297 -0.27 32.02 15.24
CA GLY A 297 0.25 33.39 15.41
C GLY A 297 -0.82 34.46 15.20
N GLY A 298 -0.67 35.61 15.84
CA GLY A 298 -1.57 36.76 15.67
C GLY A 298 -1.35 37.50 14.34
N SER A 299 -2.44 38.04 13.79
CA SER A 299 -2.44 38.84 12.55
C SER A 299 -2.16 40.33 12.83
N LEU A 300 -2.18 41.18 11.80
CA LEU A 300 -1.98 42.63 11.98
C LEU A 300 -2.94 43.47 11.13
N VAL A 301 -3.02 44.77 11.46
CA VAL A 301 -3.83 45.78 10.76
C VAL A 301 -2.97 47.02 10.45
N ASP A 302 -3.32 47.69 9.36
CA ASP A 302 -2.53 48.63 8.54
C ASP A 302 -1.87 49.84 9.26
N GLY A 303 -0.86 50.40 8.60
CA GLY A 303 -0.35 51.75 8.83
C GLY A 303 -0.66 52.61 7.62
N ILE A 304 -1.78 53.35 7.63
CA ILE A 304 -2.23 54.16 6.49
C ILE A 304 -1.65 55.58 6.60
N LEU A 305 -1.06 56.07 5.50
CA LEU A 305 -0.76 57.48 5.26
C LEU A 305 -1.93 58.11 4.48
N GLY A 306 -2.60 59.11 5.06
CA GLY A 306 -3.68 59.84 4.39
C GLY A 306 -3.13 60.83 3.36
N LYS A 307 -3.49 60.69 2.07
CA LYS A 307 -3.29 61.75 1.07
C LYS A 307 -4.29 62.89 1.30
N VAL A 308 -3.91 64.12 0.91
CA VAL A 308 -4.72 65.36 1.01
C VAL A 308 -6.12 65.23 0.37
N GLY A 309 -6.29 64.36 -0.65
CA GLY A 309 -7.59 64.11 -1.31
C GLY A 309 -8.55 63.20 -0.54
N ASP A 310 -8.06 62.21 0.21
CA ASP A 310 -8.92 61.34 1.05
C ASP A 310 -9.36 62.06 2.33
N TRP A 311 -8.64 63.11 2.74
CA TRP A 311 -9.01 63.98 3.87
C TRP A 311 -10.33 64.71 3.64
N VAL A 312 -10.66 65.04 2.39
CA VAL A 312 -11.83 65.82 1.99
C VAL A 312 -13.14 65.02 2.15
N ASP A 313 -13.08 63.69 2.01
CA ASP A 313 -14.20 62.78 2.25
C ASP A 313 -14.22 62.26 3.71
N ALA A 314 -13.06 61.93 4.30
CA ALA A 314 -12.97 61.45 5.69
C ALA A 314 -13.23 62.57 6.73
N ALA A 315 -12.73 63.79 6.49
CA ALA A 315 -13.10 64.97 7.29
C ALA A 315 -14.53 65.42 6.97
N GLY A 316 -15.05 65.15 5.77
CA GLY A 316 -16.45 65.35 5.43
C GLY A 316 -17.40 64.56 6.36
N ASP A 317 -17.04 63.31 6.67
CA ASP A 317 -17.82 62.46 7.57
C ASP A 317 -17.56 62.75 9.07
N VAL A 318 -16.30 62.97 9.48
CA VAL A 318 -15.93 63.21 10.90
C VAL A 318 -16.18 64.66 11.37
N LEU A 319 -16.01 65.64 10.49
CA LEU A 319 -16.13 67.08 10.77
C LEU A 319 -17.33 67.75 10.08
N SER A 320 -18.35 66.99 9.68
CA SER A 320 -19.61 67.52 9.09
C SER A 320 -20.29 68.63 9.92
N ALA A 321 -19.92 68.78 11.19
CA ALA A 321 -20.38 69.80 12.12
C ALA A 321 -19.57 71.12 12.10
N LEU A 322 -18.39 71.19 11.44
CA LEU A 322 -17.54 72.38 11.43
C LEU A 322 -17.59 73.08 10.06
N GLU A 323 -18.08 74.32 10.03
CA GLU A 323 -18.34 75.10 8.81
C GLU A 323 -17.07 75.34 7.96
N ILE A 324 -15.91 75.39 8.63
CA ILE A 324 -14.58 75.55 8.02
C ILE A 324 -14.18 74.34 7.15
N ALA A 325 -14.60 73.12 7.51
CA ALA A 325 -14.23 71.91 6.77
C ALA A 325 -14.92 71.84 5.39
N LYS A 326 -16.14 72.37 5.27
CA LYS A 326 -16.86 72.48 3.98
C LYS A 326 -16.19 73.49 3.04
N THR A 327 -15.72 74.61 3.57
CA THR A 327 -15.02 75.64 2.79
C THR A 327 -13.68 75.14 2.26
N LEU A 328 -12.93 74.34 3.05
CA LEU A 328 -11.71 73.67 2.57
C LEU A 328 -12.01 72.57 1.53
N HIS A 329 -13.10 71.81 1.69
CA HIS A 329 -13.52 70.78 0.72
C HIS A 329 -13.83 71.38 -0.66
N GLU A 330 -14.53 72.53 -0.68
CA GLU A 330 -14.85 73.25 -1.92
C GLU A 330 -13.60 73.87 -2.55
N ALA A 331 -12.74 74.53 -1.78
CA ALA A 331 -11.48 75.12 -2.27
C ALA A 331 -10.48 74.08 -2.81
N TYR A 332 -10.52 72.84 -2.31
CA TYR A 332 -9.74 71.71 -2.85
C TYR A 332 -10.23 71.27 -4.22
N LYS A 333 -11.55 71.09 -4.39
CA LYS A 333 -12.16 70.70 -5.67
C LYS A 333 -11.94 71.73 -6.78
N GLU A 334 -11.77 73.00 -6.42
CA GLU A 334 -11.51 74.10 -7.35
C GLU A 334 -10.02 74.31 -7.67
N GLY A 335 -9.11 73.55 -7.05
CA GLY A 335 -7.67 73.59 -7.33
C GLY A 335 -6.92 74.77 -6.67
N GLU A 336 -7.59 75.56 -5.83
CA GLU A 336 -7.02 76.75 -5.17
C GLU A 336 -6.03 76.44 -4.03
N LEU A 337 -5.93 75.17 -3.61
CA LEU A 337 -5.07 74.69 -2.51
C LEU A 337 -3.75 74.04 -2.98
N SER A 338 -3.42 74.15 -4.27
CA SER A 338 -2.29 73.48 -4.94
C SER A 338 -0.89 73.90 -4.44
N GLY A 339 -0.77 74.99 -3.67
CA GLY A 339 0.50 75.49 -3.10
C GLY A 339 0.78 75.14 -1.63
N LEU A 340 -0.04 74.29 -0.99
CA LEU A 340 -0.02 74.07 0.47
C LEU A 340 0.80 72.86 0.92
N VAL A 341 1.66 72.28 0.08
CA VAL A 341 2.24 70.98 0.39
C VAL A 341 3.58 71.12 1.14
N PRO A 342 3.67 70.64 2.40
CA PRO A 342 4.85 70.82 3.23
C PRO A 342 6.03 69.95 2.78
N HIS A 343 7.27 70.41 3.01
CA HIS A 343 8.48 69.62 2.84
C HIS A 343 8.53 68.53 3.91
N SER A 344 7.94 67.36 3.64
CA SER A 344 7.80 66.27 4.60
C SER A 344 8.62 65.04 4.24
N LEU A 345 9.16 64.37 5.27
CA LEU A 345 9.71 63.02 5.22
C LEU A 345 8.74 62.09 5.96
N SER A 346 8.21 61.09 5.25
CA SER A 346 7.36 60.05 5.85
C SER A 346 8.12 58.73 5.98
N VAL A 347 8.02 58.13 7.16
CA VAL A 347 8.54 56.78 7.44
C VAL A 347 7.41 55.91 7.95
N THR A 348 7.06 54.89 7.17
CA THR A 348 6.03 53.91 7.51
C THR A 348 6.66 52.54 7.68
N VAL A 349 6.40 51.91 8.84
CA VAL A 349 6.86 50.56 9.14
C VAL A 349 5.67 49.64 9.35
N GLY A 350 5.55 48.64 8.49
CA GLY A 350 4.60 47.54 8.66
C GLY A 350 4.96 46.67 9.86
N ALA A 351 3.93 46.20 10.57
CA ALA A 351 4.07 45.31 11.71
C ALA A 351 4.54 43.89 11.30
N SER A 352 5.08 43.11 12.24
CA SER A 352 5.31 41.67 12.05
C SER A 352 4.14 40.83 12.58
N GLY A 353 3.83 39.72 11.91
CA GLY A 353 2.91 38.70 12.40
C GLY A 353 3.51 37.97 13.61
N GLY A 354 2.64 37.43 14.46
CA GLY A 354 3.06 36.62 15.61
C GLY A 354 3.61 35.25 15.20
N VAL A 355 4.55 34.71 15.97
CA VAL A 355 5.06 33.35 15.75
C VAL A 355 4.02 32.34 16.23
N SER A 356 3.89 31.23 15.50
CA SER A 356 3.03 30.13 15.90
C SER A 356 3.74 29.14 16.81
N ALA A 357 2.98 28.31 17.52
CA ALA A 357 3.55 27.42 18.51
C ALA A 357 3.45 25.94 18.11
N ASP A 358 4.30 25.12 18.73
CA ASP A 358 4.39 23.69 18.46
C ASP A 358 3.18 22.90 19.00
N GLY A 359 2.87 21.80 18.31
CA GLY A 359 2.21 20.66 18.91
C GLY A 359 3.22 19.89 19.79
N GLU A 360 2.75 19.29 20.89
CA GLU A 360 3.60 18.50 21.79
C GLU A 360 3.42 16.99 21.54
N LYS A 361 4.18 16.16 22.27
CA LYS A 361 4.11 14.69 22.13
C LYS A 361 2.68 14.18 22.37
N VAL A 362 2.23 13.31 21.47
CA VAL A 362 1.01 12.52 21.63
C VAL A 362 1.38 11.04 21.72
N SER A 363 0.90 10.38 22.78
CA SER A 363 1.16 8.97 23.05
C SER A 363 -0.14 8.19 23.23
N VAL A 364 -0.25 7.04 22.60
CA VAL A 364 -1.36 6.10 22.79
C VAL A 364 -0.82 4.71 23.06
N ASP A 365 -1.16 4.15 24.23
CA ASP A 365 -0.92 2.74 24.58
C ASP A 365 -2.28 2.03 24.64
N ASN A 366 -2.56 1.20 23.64
CA ASN A 366 -3.81 0.47 23.53
C ASN A 366 -3.61 -1.05 23.60
N GLN A 367 -4.06 -1.66 24.69
CA GLN A 367 -4.11 -3.11 24.88
C GLN A 367 -5.52 -3.70 24.67
N GLY A 368 -6.56 -2.88 24.66
CA GLY A 368 -7.94 -3.32 24.45
C GLY A 368 -8.33 -3.48 22.97
N ASP A 369 -9.34 -4.30 22.69
CA ASP A 369 -9.91 -4.44 21.35
C ASP A 369 -10.68 -3.18 20.93
N ILE A 370 -10.54 -2.77 19.67
CA ILE A 370 -11.29 -1.64 19.10
C ILE A 370 -12.07 -2.11 17.87
N SER A 371 -13.38 -1.81 17.85
CA SER A 371 -14.22 -1.98 16.66
C SER A 371 -14.88 -0.67 16.29
N THR A 372 -14.80 -0.28 15.02
CA THR A 372 -15.42 0.94 14.52
C THR A 372 -16.23 0.65 13.26
N LYS A 373 -17.41 1.26 13.15
CA LYS A 373 -18.27 1.14 11.96
C LYS A 373 -18.77 2.51 11.52
N GLY A 374 -18.50 2.85 10.26
CA GLY A 374 -18.93 4.11 9.64
C GLY A 374 -17.85 4.67 8.69
N LEU A 375 -18.26 5.55 7.79
CA LEU A 375 -17.36 6.31 6.91
C LEU A 375 -16.28 7.02 7.74
N GLU A 376 -15.00 6.86 7.40
CA GLU A 376 -13.85 7.47 8.11
C GLU A 376 -13.81 7.18 9.63
N GLY A 377 -14.42 6.07 10.06
CA GLY A 377 -14.40 5.59 11.45
C GLY A 377 -13.07 4.93 11.80
N HIS A 378 -12.00 5.70 12.00
CA HIS A 378 -10.69 5.14 12.37
C HIS A 378 -10.68 4.49 13.76
N ALA A 379 -9.97 3.37 13.96
CA ALA A 379 -9.86 2.79 15.29
C ALA A 379 -8.97 3.63 16.22
N ILE A 380 -7.74 3.95 15.80
CA ILE A 380 -6.83 4.83 16.53
C ILE A 380 -6.40 5.96 15.61
N PHE A 381 -6.66 7.20 16.01
CA PHE A 381 -6.27 8.40 15.28
C PHE A 381 -5.46 9.30 16.20
N VAL A 382 -4.22 9.58 15.82
CA VAL A 382 -3.26 10.32 16.62
C VAL A 382 -2.61 11.39 15.76
N GLN A 383 -2.68 12.64 16.23
CA GLN A 383 -2.05 13.77 15.53
C GLN A 383 -1.32 14.71 16.48
N SER A 384 -0.11 15.11 16.09
CA SER A 384 0.52 16.31 16.65
C SER A 384 0.68 17.35 15.54
N ILE A 385 0.13 18.54 15.75
CA ILE A 385 0.01 19.58 14.73
C ILE A 385 0.63 20.87 15.27
N GLY A 386 1.63 21.39 14.55
CA GLY A 386 2.13 22.73 14.78
C GLY A 386 1.14 23.79 14.31
N GLY A 387 1.06 24.91 15.04
CA GLY A 387 0.18 26.02 14.67
C GLY A 387 0.63 26.71 13.37
N GLY A 388 -0.31 27.37 12.69
CA GLY A 388 -0.01 28.23 11.53
C GLY A 388 0.58 29.59 11.91
N GLY A 389 1.52 30.11 11.13
CA GLY A 389 2.15 31.42 11.33
C GLY A 389 1.17 32.59 11.22
N GLY A 390 1.48 33.71 11.88
CA GLY A 390 0.68 34.94 11.78
C GLY A 390 0.85 35.64 10.43
N GLU A 391 -0.24 36.23 9.92
CA GLU A 391 -0.23 37.00 8.67
C GLU A 391 0.27 38.43 8.89
N ALA A 392 1.14 38.90 8.01
CA ALA A 392 1.52 40.29 7.90
C ALA A 392 0.97 40.92 6.63
N GLN A 393 -0.08 41.73 6.74
CA GLN A 393 -0.61 42.53 5.64
C GLN A 393 -0.25 44.00 5.85
N ALA A 394 0.82 44.46 5.20
CA ALA A 394 1.00 45.89 4.95
C ALA A 394 0.28 46.20 3.63
N TYR A 395 -0.54 47.25 3.59
CA TYR A 395 -1.17 47.68 2.35
C TYR A 395 -1.07 49.20 2.22
N ALA A 396 0.16 49.67 1.98
CA ALA A 396 0.41 51.06 1.59
C ALA A 396 -0.23 51.31 0.23
N LYS A 397 -1.47 51.83 0.23
CA LYS A 397 -2.27 52.03 -0.97
C LYS A 397 -2.00 53.42 -1.54
N GLY A 398 -1.00 53.54 -2.42
CA GLY A 398 -0.89 54.68 -3.33
C GLY A 398 -1.98 54.61 -4.41
N LYS A 399 -3.24 54.93 -4.09
CA LYS A 399 -4.28 54.98 -5.14
C LYS A 399 -4.04 56.20 -6.04
N GLY A 400 -3.88 55.91 -7.32
CA GLY A 400 -3.86 56.86 -8.42
C GLY A 400 -3.77 56.11 -9.75
N GLN A 401 -4.91 55.60 -10.25
CA GLN A 401 -5.03 55.24 -11.66
C GLN A 401 -5.54 56.48 -12.41
N GLY A 402 -4.63 57.22 -13.04
CA GLY A 402 -4.95 58.36 -13.89
C GLY A 402 -3.67 59.06 -14.31
N GLU A 403 -3.50 59.31 -15.61
CA GLU A 403 -2.29 59.89 -16.22
C GLU A 403 -1.96 61.33 -15.78
N ASP A 404 -2.71 61.94 -14.85
CA ASP A 404 -2.45 63.27 -14.28
C ASP A 404 -2.73 63.29 -12.77
N ALA A 405 -2.13 62.37 -12.01
CA ALA A 405 -2.15 62.44 -10.55
C ALA A 405 -0.92 63.21 -10.07
N ASP A 406 -1.05 64.53 -9.88
CA ASP A 406 -0.12 65.30 -9.06
C ASP A 406 -0.08 64.70 -7.66
N VAL A 407 0.94 63.89 -7.42
CA VAL A 407 1.24 63.27 -6.13
C VAL A 407 1.66 64.38 -5.16
N GLY A 408 1.04 64.41 -3.99
CA GLY A 408 1.35 65.35 -2.90
C GLY A 408 2.86 65.52 -2.70
N ILE A 409 3.27 66.77 -2.90
CA ILE A 409 4.61 67.33 -3.01
C ILE A 409 5.27 67.47 -1.62
N GLY A 410 6.31 66.68 -1.33
CA GLY A 410 7.26 66.96 -0.26
C GLY A 410 8.64 66.61 -0.77
N LEU A 411 9.55 67.60 -0.86
CA LEU A 411 10.87 67.51 -1.51
C LEU A 411 11.86 66.51 -0.85
N LEU A 412 11.41 65.51 -0.07
CA LEU A 412 12.27 64.56 0.67
C LEU A 412 11.75 63.09 0.77
N GLY A 413 10.89 62.59 -0.11
CA GLY A 413 10.67 61.13 -0.30
C GLY A 413 9.97 60.34 0.83
N GLU A 414 9.51 59.13 0.51
CA GLU A 414 8.86 58.16 1.42
C GLU A 414 9.78 56.94 1.66
N ILE A 415 9.91 56.49 2.91
CA ILE A 415 10.55 55.21 3.26
C ILE A 415 9.49 54.26 3.82
N ALA A 416 9.19 53.22 3.06
CA ALA A 416 8.22 52.18 3.44
C ALA A 416 8.92 50.83 3.67
N ILE A 417 8.66 50.21 4.82
CA ILE A 417 9.14 48.85 5.15
C ILE A 417 7.92 47.94 5.33
N GLY A 418 7.83 46.87 4.55
CA GLY A 418 6.73 45.90 4.65
C GLY A 418 6.79 45.08 5.94
N GLY A 419 5.68 44.44 6.31
CA GLY A 419 5.61 43.55 7.46
C GLY A 419 6.24 42.17 7.19
N ALA A 420 6.82 41.54 8.22
CA ALA A 420 7.32 40.16 8.15
C ALA A 420 6.27 39.16 8.65
N GLY A 421 6.11 38.03 7.96
CA GLY A 421 5.24 36.94 8.40
C GLY A 421 5.80 36.19 9.61
N GLY A 422 4.92 35.62 10.44
CA GLY A 422 5.33 34.80 11.58
C GLY A 422 5.73 33.38 11.17
N ALA A 423 6.74 32.79 11.81
CA ALA A 423 7.08 31.39 11.60
C ALA A 423 5.96 30.45 12.11
N ALA A 424 5.82 29.29 11.48
CA ALA A 424 4.90 28.26 11.92
C ALA A 424 5.47 27.41 13.06
N GLY A 425 4.61 26.69 13.76
CA GLY A 425 5.00 25.76 14.81
C GLY A 425 5.31 24.38 14.27
N ASN A 426 6.11 23.60 14.99
CA ASN A 426 6.46 22.23 14.63
C ASN A 426 5.39 21.23 15.10
N GLY A 427 5.27 20.12 14.39
CA GLY A 427 4.57 18.93 14.87
C GLY A 427 5.44 18.21 15.92
N GLY A 428 4.80 17.73 16.99
CA GLY A 428 5.46 16.95 18.03
C GLY A 428 5.59 15.47 17.67
N GLU A 429 6.25 14.72 18.55
CA GLU A 429 6.38 13.26 18.42
C GLU A 429 5.00 12.57 18.52
N VAL A 430 4.78 11.56 17.68
CA VAL A 430 3.63 10.66 17.76
C VAL A 430 4.13 9.25 18.04
N ASP A 431 3.66 8.68 19.15
CA ASP A 431 4.09 7.39 19.67
C ASP A 431 2.88 6.49 19.94
N ILE A 432 2.79 5.37 19.25
CA ILE A 432 1.67 4.43 19.39
C ILE A 432 2.20 3.04 19.73
N VAL A 433 1.72 2.51 20.84
CA VAL A 433 1.87 1.10 21.22
C VAL A 433 0.49 0.44 21.14
N HIS A 434 0.37 -0.63 20.37
CA HIS A 434 -0.91 -1.31 20.15
C HIS A 434 -0.80 -2.83 20.26
N GLY A 435 -1.58 -3.46 21.15
CA GLY A 435 -1.60 -4.91 21.37
C GLY A 435 -2.94 -5.61 21.17
N GLY A 436 -4.06 -4.88 21.20
CA GLY A 436 -5.43 -5.45 21.05
C GLY A 436 -5.81 -5.76 19.60
N ARG A 437 -6.98 -6.33 19.34
CA ARG A 437 -7.47 -6.55 17.96
C ARG A 437 -8.19 -5.30 17.43
N ILE A 438 -7.93 -4.91 16.18
CA ILE A 438 -8.63 -3.83 15.48
C ILE A 438 -9.52 -4.40 14.37
N VAL A 439 -10.79 -3.98 14.36
CA VAL A 439 -11.71 -4.22 13.24
C VAL A 439 -12.42 -2.93 12.85
N THR A 440 -12.19 -2.46 11.62
CA THR A 440 -12.84 -1.25 11.10
C THR A 440 -13.66 -1.56 9.86
N SER A 441 -14.80 -0.89 9.70
CA SER A 441 -15.62 -1.01 8.49
C SER A 441 -16.19 0.35 8.04
N GLY A 442 -15.94 0.71 6.79
CA GLY A 442 -16.35 1.97 6.15
C GLY A 442 -15.28 2.45 5.18
N ALA A 443 -15.65 3.25 4.18
CA ALA A 443 -14.65 3.86 3.29
C ALA A 443 -13.73 4.79 4.11
N GLY A 444 -12.42 4.75 3.86
CA GLY A 444 -11.43 5.51 4.63
C GLY A 444 -11.28 5.10 6.10
N ALA A 445 -11.91 4.01 6.56
CA ALA A 445 -11.87 3.60 7.97
C ALA A 445 -10.56 2.87 8.31
N TYR A 446 -9.52 3.62 8.66
CA TYR A 446 -8.20 3.04 8.94
C TYR A 446 -8.10 2.36 10.31
N GLY A 447 -7.21 1.38 10.43
CA GLY A 447 -6.87 0.80 11.72
C GLY A 447 -6.12 1.80 12.61
N ILE A 448 -4.91 2.17 12.21
CA ILE A 448 -4.13 3.23 12.86
C ILE A 448 -3.89 4.37 11.86
N TYR A 449 -4.16 5.60 12.27
CA TYR A 449 -3.73 6.82 11.61
C TYR A 449 -2.83 7.62 12.56
N ALA A 450 -1.53 7.64 12.28
CA ALA A 450 -0.50 8.30 13.07
C ALA A 450 0.14 9.40 12.24
N GLN A 451 0.06 10.65 12.69
CA GLN A 451 0.55 11.76 11.88
C GLN A 451 1.15 12.90 12.70
N SER A 452 2.36 13.33 12.33
CA SER A 452 2.95 14.57 12.83
C SER A 452 3.04 15.59 11.70
N ILE A 453 2.46 16.77 11.90
CA ILE A 453 2.39 17.82 10.88
C ILE A 453 3.01 19.10 11.44
N GLY A 454 4.01 19.63 10.72
CA GLY A 454 4.45 21.00 10.92
C GLY A 454 3.46 22.02 10.34
N GLY A 455 3.26 23.13 11.04
CA GLY A 455 2.33 24.19 10.63
C GLY A 455 2.79 24.95 9.37
N GLY A 456 1.86 25.64 8.69
CA GLY A 456 2.18 26.50 7.55
C GLY A 456 2.73 27.87 7.97
N GLY A 457 3.75 28.36 7.26
CA GLY A 457 4.38 29.67 7.51
C GLY A 457 3.45 30.86 7.26
N GLY A 458 3.70 31.98 7.95
CA GLY A 458 2.92 33.21 7.83
C GLY A 458 3.28 34.03 6.60
N GLN A 459 2.32 34.79 6.08
CA GLN A 459 2.48 35.64 4.90
C GLN A 459 3.17 36.96 5.25
N ALA A 460 4.05 37.48 4.38
CA ALA A 460 4.63 38.82 4.48
C ALA A 460 3.83 39.87 3.68
N GLY A 461 3.94 41.14 4.10
CA GLY A 461 3.13 42.23 3.57
C GLY A 461 3.72 42.88 2.31
N SER A 462 2.87 43.23 1.34
CA SER A 462 3.25 43.88 0.08
C SER A 462 3.32 45.41 0.19
N ILE A 463 4.12 46.07 -0.64
CA ILE A 463 4.21 47.53 -0.74
C ILE A 463 3.80 47.95 -2.16
N GLY A 464 2.84 48.87 -2.32
CA GLY A 464 2.45 49.41 -3.65
C GLY A 464 3.08 50.77 -3.92
N GLY A 465 3.66 50.99 -5.12
CA GLY A 465 4.12 52.31 -5.59
C GLY A 465 5.63 52.57 -5.56
N GLY A 466 6.44 51.73 -6.21
CA GLY A 466 7.85 52.05 -6.47
C GLY A 466 7.99 52.91 -7.75
N PHE A 467 8.61 54.09 -7.66
CA PHE A 467 8.71 55.08 -8.75
C PHE A 467 9.25 54.51 -10.09
N SER A 468 8.56 54.85 -11.19
CA SER A 468 8.99 54.56 -12.57
C SER A 468 9.59 55.75 -13.34
N ASP A 469 9.69 56.95 -12.75
CA ASP A 469 10.28 58.12 -13.43
C ASP A 469 11.31 58.85 -12.56
N LEU A 470 12.52 58.98 -13.12
CA LEU A 470 13.71 59.56 -12.52
C LEU A 470 13.77 61.07 -12.80
N ASP A 471 13.51 61.92 -11.79
CA ASP A 471 14.08 63.28 -11.74
C ASP A 471 14.02 63.98 -10.36
N SER A 472 14.18 63.26 -9.25
CA SER A 472 14.41 63.91 -7.94
C SER A 472 15.40 63.15 -7.04
N ILE A 473 16.31 63.89 -6.41
CA ILE A 473 17.35 63.37 -5.50
C ILE A 473 16.71 63.16 -4.10
N GLY A 474 15.82 62.19 -3.99
CA GLY A 474 15.22 61.73 -2.73
C GLY A 474 15.34 60.21 -2.61
N PHE A 475 15.97 59.71 -1.54
CA PHE A 475 16.14 58.27 -1.30
C PHE A 475 14.81 57.63 -0.86
N GLY A 476 13.91 57.37 -1.81
CA GLY A 476 12.74 56.51 -1.58
C GLY A 476 13.14 55.04 -1.72
N ALA A 477 13.10 54.28 -0.62
CA ALA A 477 13.44 52.86 -0.61
C ALA A 477 12.29 52.04 -0.01
N ALA A 478 11.75 51.12 -0.81
CA ALA A 478 10.77 50.14 -0.37
C ALA A 478 11.46 48.80 -0.09
N PHE A 479 11.36 48.28 1.14
CA PHE A 479 11.93 46.99 1.52
C PHE A 479 10.82 45.99 1.85
N GLY A 480 10.56 45.04 0.95
CA GLY A 480 9.76 43.86 1.26
C GLY A 480 10.51 42.94 2.23
N ARG A 481 9.79 42.34 3.19
CA ARG A 481 10.33 41.36 4.15
C ARG A 481 9.92 39.94 3.76
N ASP A 482 10.65 38.95 4.26
CA ASP A 482 10.40 37.53 3.98
C ASP A 482 9.15 37.01 4.72
N GLY A 483 8.46 36.05 4.12
CA GLY A 483 7.42 35.26 4.78
C GLY A 483 8.01 34.36 5.88
N GLY A 484 7.15 33.89 6.79
CA GLY A 484 7.57 32.98 7.85
C GLY A 484 7.90 31.58 7.33
N SER A 485 8.83 30.87 7.98
CA SER A 485 9.11 29.47 7.68
C SER A 485 7.93 28.56 8.06
N GLY A 486 7.73 27.48 7.31
CA GLY A 486 6.92 26.34 7.72
C GLY A 486 7.57 25.57 8.87
N GLY A 487 6.76 24.86 9.64
CA GLY A 487 7.23 24.08 10.78
C GLY A 487 7.63 22.68 10.36
N ASP A 488 8.50 22.04 11.13
CA ASP A 488 8.93 20.67 10.89
C ASP A 488 7.88 19.65 11.38
N GLY A 489 7.79 18.51 10.71
CA GLY A 489 7.11 17.32 11.22
C GLY A 489 7.98 16.58 12.23
N GLY A 490 7.36 16.00 13.25
CA GLY A 490 8.04 15.22 14.29
C GLY A 490 8.24 13.74 13.95
N LEU A 491 8.93 13.02 14.83
CA LEU A 491 9.07 11.56 14.78
C LEU A 491 7.69 10.89 14.89
N VAL A 492 7.44 9.88 14.05
CA VAL A 492 6.25 9.03 14.14
C VAL A 492 6.70 7.58 14.34
N THR A 493 6.33 7.01 15.49
CA THR A 493 6.62 5.61 15.84
C THR A 493 5.32 4.85 16.08
N VAL A 494 5.16 3.72 15.38
CA VAL A 494 4.04 2.78 15.58
C VAL A 494 4.60 1.41 15.88
N LEU A 495 4.43 0.94 17.12
CA LEU A 495 4.75 -0.41 17.56
C LEU A 495 3.44 -1.18 17.78
N SER A 496 3.20 -2.21 16.95
CA SER A 496 1.92 -2.90 16.94
C SER A 496 2.08 -4.43 16.89
N SER A 497 1.46 -5.14 17.83
CA SER A 497 1.46 -6.62 17.87
C SER A 497 0.10 -7.25 17.64
N GLY A 498 -0.98 -6.48 17.67
CA GLY A 498 -2.36 -6.97 17.51
C GLY A 498 -2.79 -7.19 16.06
N ASP A 499 -3.86 -7.97 15.83
CA ASP A 499 -4.36 -8.23 14.47
C ASP A 499 -5.28 -7.09 13.96
N PHE A 500 -5.20 -6.80 12.65
CA PHE A 500 -6.00 -5.80 11.95
C PHE A 500 -6.89 -6.45 10.91
N THR A 501 -8.16 -6.05 10.87
CA THR A 501 -9.03 -6.31 9.73
C THR A 501 -9.80 -5.04 9.36
N THR A 502 -9.57 -4.52 8.15
CA THR A 502 -10.23 -3.31 7.66
C THR A 502 -11.09 -3.61 6.45
N TYR A 503 -12.28 -2.99 6.38
CA TYR A 503 -13.22 -3.14 5.26
C TYR A 503 -13.60 -1.77 4.70
N GLY A 504 -13.43 -1.57 3.40
CA GLY A 504 -13.89 -0.40 2.66
C GLY A 504 -12.84 0.16 1.70
N THR A 505 -13.28 0.95 0.73
CA THR A 505 -12.36 1.66 -0.19
C THR A 505 -11.42 2.55 0.61
N SER A 506 -10.13 2.52 0.25
CA SER A 506 -9.04 3.21 0.91
C SER A 506 -8.84 2.84 2.38
N ALA A 507 -9.44 1.77 2.92
CA ALA A 507 -9.34 1.44 4.35
C ALA A 507 -7.98 0.83 4.72
N ILE A 508 -6.99 1.68 4.98
CA ILE A 508 -5.60 1.28 5.28
C ILE A 508 -5.48 0.62 6.67
N GLY A 509 -4.64 -0.41 6.79
CA GLY A 509 -4.32 -1.04 8.08
C GLY A 509 -3.58 -0.09 9.02
N ILE A 510 -2.35 0.28 8.65
CA ILE A 510 -1.53 1.26 9.37
C ILE A 510 -1.13 2.39 8.42
N PHE A 511 -1.52 3.62 8.74
CA PHE A 511 -1.08 4.83 8.09
C PHE A 511 -0.19 5.61 9.07
N ALA A 512 1.08 5.81 8.73
CA ALA A 512 2.05 6.56 9.51
C ALA A 512 2.74 7.63 8.66
N GLN A 513 2.68 8.89 9.08
CA GLN A 513 3.15 9.99 8.25
C GLN A 513 3.76 11.13 9.06
N SER A 514 4.96 11.58 8.68
CA SER A 514 5.53 12.84 9.14
C SER A 514 5.57 13.82 7.98
N VAL A 515 4.98 15.01 8.17
CA VAL A 515 4.86 16.04 7.14
C VAL A 515 5.46 17.35 7.62
N GLY A 516 6.40 17.88 6.85
CA GLY A 516 6.86 19.26 7.03
C GLY A 516 5.85 20.26 6.47
N GLY A 517 5.63 21.37 7.18
CA GLY A 517 4.74 22.43 6.76
C GLY A 517 5.26 23.25 5.57
N GLY A 518 4.36 23.86 4.82
CA GLY A 518 4.72 24.80 3.73
C GLY A 518 5.27 26.12 4.25
N GLY A 519 6.14 26.77 3.49
CA GLY A 519 6.64 28.13 3.79
C GLY A 519 5.63 29.23 3.51
N GLY A 520 5.92 30.45 3.99
CA GLY A 520 5.15 31.67 3.75
C GLY A 520 5.56 32.45 2.49
N VAL A 521 4.63 33.25 1.96
CA VAL A 521 4.77 34.09 0.77
C VAL A 521 5.42 35.43 1.12
N ARG A 522 6.33 35.89 0.27
CA ARG A 522 6.92 37.23 0.31
C ARG A 522 5.92 38.28 -0.19
N GLY A 523 5.87 39.44 0.44
CA GLY A 523 5.21 40.60 -0.14
C GLY A 523 6.01 41.21 -1.31
N GLY A 524 5.32 41.57 -2.39
CA GLY A 524 5.94 42.19 -3.57
C GLY A 524 6.09 43.72 -3.43
N VAL A 525 6.98 44.31 -4.23
CA VAL A 525 7.04 45.77 -4.48
C VAL A 525 6.40 46.04 -5.84
N ASP A 526 5.45 46.97 -5.91
CA ASP A 526 4.81 47.44 -7.16
C ASP A 526 4.19 46.36 -8.06
N GLY A 527 3.50 45.38 -7.45
CA GLY A 527 2.86 44.30 -8.20
C GLY A 527 3.82 43.27 -8.82
N MET A 528 5.13 43.42 -8.64
CA MET A 528 6.11 42.42 -9.06
C MET A 528 6.23 41.30 -8.00
N PHE A 529 5.56 40.19 -8.31
CA PHE A 529 5.70 38.81 -7.83
C PHE A 529 5.50 38.49 -6.34
N ALA A 530 4.45 37.70 -6.09
CA ALA A 530 4.24 36.85 -4.92
C ALA A 530 4.99 35.52 -5.11
N GLY A 531 6.08 35.31 -4.37
CA GLY A 531 6.79 34.03 -4.30
C GLY A 531 6.93 33.55 -2.86
N SER A 532 6.80 32.24 -2.62
CA SER A 532 7.10 31.62 -1.32
C SER A 532 8.60 31.73 -1.03
N VAL A 533 8.98 32.43 0.03
CA VAL A 533 10.39 32.57 0.49
C VAL A 533 10.60 32.11 1.92
N GLY A 534 9.54 31.76 2.64
CA GLY A 534 9.67 31.09 3.93
C GLY A 534 10.33 29.72 3.75
N GLY A 535 11.25 29.35 4.63
CA GLY A 535 11.84 28.01 4.64
C GLY A 535 10.76 26.94 4.79
N TYR A 536 10.84 25.86 4.03
CA TYR A 536 9.90 24.73 4.15
C TYR A 536 10.25 23.89 5.37
N GLY A 537 9.22 23.33 6.00
CA GLY A 537 9.39 22.35 7.06
C GLY A 537 10.03 21.06 6.56
N ALA A 538 10.95 20.51 7.35
CA ALA A 538 11.44 19.16 7.19
C ALA A 538 10.41 18.14 7.71
N ALA A 539 10.40 16.93 7.16
CA ALA A 539 9.71 15.81 7.79
C ALA A 539 10.61 15.08 8.78
N GLY A 540 10.00 14.53 9.82
CA GLY A 540 10.64 13.66 10.80
C GLY A 540 10.71 12.21 10.35
N VAL A 541 11.46 11.41 11.10
CA VAL A 541 11.60 9.97 10.86
C VAL A 541 10.24 9.28 11.04
N VAL A 542 9.98 8.24 10.24
CA VAL A 542 8.80 7.38 10.40
C VAL A 542 9.24 5.94 10.62
N GLU A 543 8.83 5.34 11.73
CA GLU A 543 9.13 3.98 12.11
C GLU A 543 7.84 3.19 12.38
N VAL A 544 7.62 2.13 11.60
CA VAL A 544 6.51 1.19 11.81
C VAL A 544 7.08 -0.19 12.09
N SER A 545 6.77 -0.76 13.25
CA SER A 545 7.09 -2.14 13.61
C SER A 545 5.80 -2.90 13.88
N HIS A 546 5.56 -3.97 13.11
CA HIS A 546 4.35 -4.76 13.21
C HIS A 546 4.61 -6.26 13.26
N SER A 547 4.02 -6.97 14.23
CA SER A 547 4.17 -8.43 14.38
C SER A 547 2.87 -9.24 14.22
N GLY A 548 1.71 -8.58 14.20
CA GLY A 548 0.41 -9.22 13.99
C GLY A 548 0.06 -9.46 12.52
N ASN A 549 -1.15 -9.93 12.25
CA ASN A 549 -1.66 -10.05 10.88
C ASN A 549 -2.46 -8.81 10.47
N VAL A 550 -2.24 -8.31 9.26
CA VAL A 550 -3.03 -7.23 8.64
C VAL A 550 -3.80 -7.79 7.46
N ILE A 551 -5.13 -7.72 7.52
CA ILE A 551 -6.00 -8.07 6.39
C ILE A 551 -6.79 -6.83 5.99
N THR A 552 -6.70 -6.43 4.72
CA THR A 552 -7.44 -5.28 4.21
C THR A 552 -8.33 -5.67 3.04
N HIS A 553 -9.54 -5.13 3.04
CA HIS A 553 -10.53 -5.36 1.99
C HIS A 553 -11.00 -4.04 1.40
N GLY A 554 -11.01 -3.93 0.07
CA GLY A 554 -11.49 -2.75 -0.65
C GLY A 554 -10.43 -2.16 -1.57
N GLU A 555 -10.85 -1.44 -2.61
CA GLU A 555 -9.95 -0.78 -3.56
C GLU A 555 -9.04 0.24 -2.84
N ASN A 556 -7.76 0.34 -3.22
CA ASN A 556 -6.75 1.21 -2.58
C ASN A 556 -6.57 0.99 -1.05
N ALA A 557 -6.99 -0.15 -0.51
CA ALA A 557 -6.86 -0.48 0.91
C ALA A 557 -5.47 -1.08 1.20
N HIS A 558 -4.45 -0.23 1.34
CA HIS A 558 -3.08 -0.67 1.60
C HIS A 558 -2.91 -1.30 2.99
N GLY A 559 -1.96 -2.22 3.14
CA GLY A 559 -1.65 -2.84 4.43
C GLY A 559 -0.97 -1.87 5.37
N ILE A 560 0.25 -1.44 5.01
CA ILE A 560 1.01 -0.40 5.69
C ILE A 560 1.35 0.71 4.70
N PHE A 561 1.03 1.94 5.04
CA PHE A 561 1.52 3.15 4.39
C PHE A 561 2.41 3.93 5.36
N ALA A 562 3.68 4.14 5.00
CA ALA A 562 4.64 4.89 5.80
C ALA A 562 5.28 6.00 4.95
N GLN A 563 5.21 7.25 5.40
CA GLN A 563 5.70 8.38 4.61
C GLN A 563 6.36 9.48 5.44
N SER A 564 7.58 9.82 5.06
CA SER A 564 8.27 11.05 5.45
C SER A 564 8.26 12.03 4.27
N ALA A 565 7.51 13.12 4.37
CA ALA A 565 7.31 14.06 3.27
C ALA A 565 7.56 15.51 3.70
N ALA A 566 8.58 16.13 3.11
CA ALA A 566 8.88 17.52 3.41
C ALA A 566 7.85 18.49 2.78
N GLY A 567 7.82 19.73 3.27
CA GLY A 567 6.98 20.77 2.67
C GLY A 567 7.37 21.01 1.19
N LEU A 568 6.38 21.00 0.30
CA LEU A 568 6.56 21.21 -1.15
C LEU A 568 6.79 22.69 -1.47
N ALA A 569 7.76 22.98 -2.34
CA ALA A 569 7.88 24.30 -2.93
C ALA A 569 6.85 24.49 -4.04
N GLY A 570 6.20 25.66 -4.05
CA GLY A 570 5.38 26.06 -5.20
C GLY A 570 6.31 26.21 -6.41
N ASP A 571 6.29 25.24 -7.32
CA ASP A 571 7.06 25.27 -8.57
C ASP A 571 6.55 26.40 -9.48
N LEU A 572 7.24 27.53 -9.45
CA LEU A 572 6.96 28.70 -10.29
C LEU A 572 7.63 28.63 -11.68
N THR A 573 8.35 27.56 -12.02
CA THR A 573 8.95 27.42 -13.36
C THR A 573 7.91 27.24 -14.48
N LYS A 574 6.67 26.92 -14.13
CA LYS A 574 5.55 26.76 -15.08
C LYS A 574 4.89 28.06 -15.56
N LEU A 575 5.35 29.25 -15.14
CA LEU A 575 4.84 30.54 -15.63
C LEU A 575 5.68 31.17 -16.75
N VAL A 576 6.73 30.48 -17.23
CA VAL A 576 7.53 30.95 -18.38
C VAL A 576 7.08 30.24 -19.65
N GLU A 577 5.86 30.54 -20.10
CA GLU A 577 5.52 30.34 -21.51
C GLU A 577 6.26 31.42 -22.32
N GLU A 578 6.96 30.97 -23.38
CA GLU A 578 7.81 31.79 -24.25
C GLU A 578 7.15 33.11 -24.65
N ILE A 579 7.71 34.24 -24.20
CA ILE A 579 7.53 35.52 -24.90
C ILE A 579 8.52 35.50 -26.08
N PRO A 580 8.08 35.40 -27.34
CA PRO A 580 8.98 35.31 -28.47
C PRO A 580 9.75 36.63 -28.64
N GLY A 581 11.08 36.58 -28.56
CA GLY A 581 11.94 37.72 -28.90
C GLY A 581 12.74 38.34 -27.75
N LEU A 582 12.61 37.86 -26.50
CA LEU A 582 13.48 38.23 -25.39
C LEU A 582 14.49 37.10 -25.09
N PRO A 583 15.77 37.39 -24.79
CA PRO A 583 16.70 36.37 -24.34
C PRO A 583 16.19 35.73 -23.03
N PRO A 584 16.39 34.42 -22.81
CA PRO A 584 15.93 33.75 -21.60
C PRO A 584 16.60 34.39 -20.39
N VAL A 585 15.81 35.05 -19.55
CA VAL A 585 16.25 35.55 -18.24
C VAL A 585 16.22 34.36 -17.30
N THR A 586 17.39 33.81 -16.98
CA THR A 586 17.52 32.76 -15.97
C THR A 586 17.35 33.39 -14.59
N PHE A 587 16.15 33.27 -14.00
CA PHE A 587 15.93 33.67 -12.61
C PHE A 587 16.44 32.56 -11.68
N VAL A 588 17.48 32.85 -10.89
CA VAL A 588 17.92 31.97 -9.80
C VAL A 588 17.05 32.27 -8.59
N ILE A 589 15.97 31.51 -8.41
CA ILE A 589 15.23 31.44 -7.15
C ILE A 589 16.03 30.48 -6.25
N GLY A 590 16.35 30.92 -5.03
CA GLY A 590 17.01 30.06 -4.04
C GLY A 590 16.24 28.75 -3.86
N THR A 591 16.94 27.63 -3.97
CA THR A 591 16.40 26.27 -3.84
C THR A 591 16.07 26.02 -2.37
N TYR A 592 15.02 26.65 -1.86
CA TYR A 592 14.48 26.34 -0.55
C TYR A 592 13.55 25.16 -0.74
N ALA A 593 13.92 24.02 -0.17
CA ALA A 593 13.15 22.81 -0.26
C ALA A 593 13.27 22.08 1.08
N GLY A 594 12.18 21.49 1.56
CA GLY A 594 12.22 20.72 2.78
C GLY A 594 13.03 19.43 2.61
N LYS A 595 13.69 18.98 3.66
CA LYS A 595 14.31 17.64 3.71
C LYS A 595 13.31 16.64 4.28
N SER A 596 13.28 15.43 3.73
CA SER A 596 12.65 14.31 4.42
C SER A 596 13.68 13.53 5.21
N ALA A 597 13.21 12.83 6.24
CA ALA A 597 13.99 11.88 7.02
C ALA A 597 13.68 10.43 6.62
N ASP A 598 14.41 9.48 7.22
CA ASP A 598 14.29 8.06 6.91
C ASP A 598 12.91 7.50 7.26
N THR A 599 12.49 6.51 6.47
CA THR A 599 11.25 5.75 6.70
C THR A 599 11.59 4.27 6.84
N THR A 600 11.25 3.67 7.97
CA THR A 600 11.53 2.26 8.26
C THR A 600 10.24 1.49 8.55
N VAL A 601 10.05 0.37 7.86
CA VAL A 601 8.97 -0.59 8.12
C VAL A 601 9.57 -1.95 8.46
N THR A 602 9.32 -2.45 9.65
CA THR A 602 9.70 -3.80 10.10
C THR A 602 8.46 -4.65 10.31
N LEU A 603 8.37 -5.77 9.60
CA LEU A 603 7.27 -6.72 9.68
C LEU A 603 7.78 -8.08 10.17
N SER A 604 7.15 -8.65 11.19
CA SER A 604 7.35 -10.05 11.61
C SER A 604 6.08 -10.91 11.47
N GLY A 605 4.93 -10.29 11.21
CA GLY A 605 3.66 -10.97 10.93
C GLY A 605 3.35 -11.07 9.43
N SER A 606 2.07 -11.20 9.06
CA SER A 606 1.66 -11.28 7.65
C SER A 606 0.73 -10.15 7.24
N ILE A 607 0.85 -9.68 6.00
CA ILE A 607 -0.02 -8.69 5.39
C ILE A 607 -0.71 -9.34 4.18
N ASP A 608 -2.04 -9.32 4.16
CA ASP A 608 -2.86 -9.76 3.02
C ASP A 608 -3.80 -8.63 2.57
N THR A 609 -3.44 -7.99 1.46
CA THR A 609 -4.27 -6.96 0.82
C THR A 609 -5.02 -7.56 -0.36
N GLN A 610 -6.36 -7.52 -0.33
CA GLN A 610 -7.19 -8.23 -1.32
C GLN A 610 -7.82 -7.32 -2.38
N GLY A 611 -7.76 -6.01 -2.17
CA GLY A 611 -8.36 -5.02 -3.05
C GLY A 611 -7.61 -4.79 -4.37
N VAL A 612 -8.29 -4.20 -5.35
CA VAL A 612 -7.65 -3.65 -6.55
C VAL A 612 -6.76 -2.47 -6.15
N ASP A 613 -5.62 -2.29 -6.83
CA ASP A 613 -4.62 -1.22 -6.65
C ASP A 613 -4.07 -1.12 -5.22
N SER A 614 -4.27 -2.17 -4.43
CA SER A 614 -3.85 -2.24 -3.03
C SER A 614 -2.44 -2.79 -2.92
N VAL A 615 -1.66 -2.20 -2.03
CA VAL A 615 -0.24 -2.54 -1.83
C VAL A 615 -0.06 -3.07 -0.42
N GLY A 616 0.69 -4.16 -0.27
CA GLY A 616 1.02 -4.73 1.03
C GLY A 616 1.76 -3.73 1.92
N ILE A 617 2.96 -3.31 1.48
CA ILE A 617 3.74 -2.25 2.12
C ILE A 617 4.07 -1.17 1.09
N LEU A 618 3.57 0.04 1.34
CA LEU A 618 3.83 1.23 0.55
C LEU A 618 4.64 2.21 1.40
N ALA A 619 5.84 2.55 0.96
CA ALA A 619 6.72 3.43 1.73
C ALA A 619 7.36 4.52 0.88
N GLN A 620 7.55 5.70 1.48
CA GLN A 620 8.05 6.88 0.79
C GLN A 620 8.89 7.78 1.70
N SER A 621 9.97 8.32 1.15
CA SER A 621 10.72 9.41 1.75
C SER A 621 10.98 10.47 0.67
N ARG A 622 10.27 11.60 0.73
CA ARG A 622 10.30 12.64 -0.31
C ARG A 622 10.68 14.00 0.25
N GLY A 623 11.78 14.56 -0.23
CA GLY A 623 12.19 15.94 0.04
C GLY A 623 12.95 16.52 -1.14
N GLU A 624 12.53 17.70 -1.60
CA GLU A 624 13.15 18.37 -2.76
C GLU A 624 14.60 18.83 -2.48
N ALA A 625 14.97 19.04 -1.20
CA ALA A 625 16.35 19.33 -0.79
C ALA A 625 17.14 18.07 -0.39
N GLY A 626 16.49 16.90 -0.44
CA GLY A 626 17.06 15.63 -0.02
C GLY A 626 15.98 14.67 0.48
N ALA A 627 15.89 13.53 -0.19
CA ALA A 627 15.18 12.37 0.30
C ALA A 627 16.00 11.64 1.37
N GLY A 628 15.36 11.23 2.47
CA GLY A 628 15.90 10.17 3.34
C GLY A 628 15.83 8.80 2.67
N ASN A 629 16.31 7.76 3.35
CA ASN A 629 16.25 6.39 2.85
C ASN A 629 14.94 5.70 3.27
N VAL A 630 14.47 4.76 2.44
CA VAL A 630 13.39 3.85 2.82
C VAL A 630 13.95 2.46 3.10
N ALA A 631 13.71 1.93 4.30
CA ALA A 631 14.15 0.60 4.71
C ALA A 631 12.93 -0.27 5.04
N ILE A 632 12.73 -1.35 4.28
CA ILE A 632 11.68 -2.33 4.53
C ILE A 632 12.32 -3.66 4.92
N LYS A 633 11.94 -4.17 6.09
CA LYS A 633 12.47 -5.43 6.66
C LYS A 633 11.32 -6.37 6.96
N ILE A 634 11.27 -7.49 6.25
CA ILE A 634 10.32 -8.58 6.50
C ILE A 634 11.11 -9.70 7.19
N ASP A 635 11.00 -9.78 8.51
CA ASP A 635 11.72 -10.76 9.34
C ASP A 635 11.11 -12.16 9.29
N SER A 636 9.78 -12.25 9.15
CA SER A 636 9.02 -13.48 9.00
C SER A 636 7.63 -13.18 8.43
N GLY A 637 6.84 -14.23 8.13
CA GLY A 637 5.49 -14.11 7.58
C GLY A 637 5.47 -13.87 6.07
N GLY A 638 4.42 -13.23 5.57
CA GLY A 638 4.29 -12.93 4.15
C GLY A 638 3.58 -11.62 3.86
N VAL A 639 3.92 -10.98 2.75
CA VAL A 639 3.31 -9.76 2.23
C VAL A 639 2.68 -10.07 0.88
N ARG A 640 1.35 -10.00 0.82
CA ARG A 640 0.58 -10.17 -0.42
C ARG A 640 -0.11 -8.86 -0.80
N GLY A 641 0.27 -8.35 -1.97
CA GLY A 641 -0.38 -7.23 -2.65
C GLY A 641 -1.69 -7.60 -3.33
N GLY A 642 -2.49 -6.57 -3.60
CA GLY A 642 -3.75 -6.64 -4.33
C GLY A 642 -3.61 -6.92 -5.83
N SER A 643 -4.72 -6.81 -6.56
CA SER A 643 -4.78 -6.93 -8.03
C SER A 643 -4.62 -5.56 -8.72
N GLY A 644 -4.72 -5.49 -10.05
CA GLY A 644 -4.53 -4.23 -10.80
C GLY A 644 -3.08 -3.74 -10.72
N GLU A 645 -2.88 -2.48 -10.33
CA GLU A 645 -1.57 -1.86 -10.08
C GLU A 645 -1.03 -2.16 -8.67
N GLY A 646 -1.71 -3.03 -7.91
CA GLY A 646 -1.29 -3.46 -6.58
C GLY A 646 0.08 -4.16 -6.60
N ALA A 647 0.79 -4.14 -5.48
CA ALA A 647 2.09 -4.80 -5.34
C ALA A 647 2.31 -5.34 -3.93
N GLY A 648 3.21 -6.31 -3.77
CA GLY A 648 3.61 -6.78 -2.44
C GLY A 648 4.29 -5.66 -1.67
N VAL A 649 5.40 -5.15 -2.23
CA VAL A 649 6.15 -4.01 -1.71
C VAL A 649 6.29 -2.94 -2.80
N LYS A 650 6.05 -1.67 -2.44
CA LYS A 650 6.25 -0.54 -3.35
C LYS A 650 7.00 0.60 -2.68
N PHE A 651 8.09 1.03 -3.31
CA PHE A 651 8.82 2.26 -2.99
C PHE A 651 8.30 3.38 -3.90
N LEU A 652 7.91 4.51 -3.32
CA LEU A 652 7.48 5.68 -4.11
C LEU A 652 8.60 6.70 -4.33
N ASP A 653 9.43 6.91 -3.31
CA ASP A 653 10.61 7.77 -3.31
C ASP A 653 11.56 7.26 -2.23
N GLY A 654 12.75 7.84 -2.18
CA GLY A 654 13.79 7.59 -1.20
C GLY A 654 15.12 7.54 -1.91
N LYS A 655 16.22 7.90 -1.23
CA LYS A 655 17.51 8.03 -1.91
C LYS A 655 18.17 6.68 -2.17
N ASP A 656 18.48 5.95 -1.10
CA ASP A 656 19.12 4.63 -1.14
C ASP A 656 18.24 3.63 -0.37
N ASN A 657 17.27 3.06 -1.08
CA ASN A 657 16.23 2.22 -0.53
C ASN A 657 16.69 0.77 -0.36
N THR A 658 16.25 0.12 0.71
CA THR A 658 16.62 -1.26 1.03
C THR A 658 15.38 -2.12 1.32
N LEU A 659 15.39 -3.34 0.79
CA LEU A 659 14.41 -4.37 1.10
C LEU A 659 15.14 -5.63 1.57
N LEU A 660 14.98 -5.98 2.84
CA LEU A 660 15.45 -7.26 3.37
C LEU A 660 14.24 -8.18 3.55
N ASN A 661 14.19 -9.26 2.77
CA ASN A 661 13.11 -10.24 2.84
C ASN A 661 13.57 -11.57 3.43
N ARG A 662 12.97 -12.01 4.55
CA ARG A 662 13.07 -13.38 5.08
C ARG A 662 11.73 -14.13 5.04
N GLY A 663 10.67 -13.46 4.61
CA GLY A 663 9.32 -14.01 4.45
C GLY A 663 8.98 -14.31 2.99
N MET A 664 7.68 -14.29 2.67
CA MET A 664 7.17 -14.41 1.31
C MET A 664 6.66 -13.07 0.78
N ILE A 665 7.06 -12.65 -0.42
CA ILE A 665 6.51 -11.47 -1.10
C ILE A 665 5.80 -11.90 -2.38
N SER A 666 4.56 -11.46 -2.57
CA SER A 666 3.76 -11.72 -3.77
C SER A 666 2.69 -10.63 -3.97
N ALA A 667 1.99 -10.65 -5.10
CA ALA A 667 0.77 -9.87 -5.30
C ALA A 667 -0.19 -10.58 -6.25
N LEU A 668 -1.48 -10.31 -6.11
CA LEU A 668 -2.51 -10.83 -7.03
C LEU A 668 -2.39 -10.21 -8.43
N SER A 669 -1.81 -9.02 -8.55
CA SER A 669 -1.44 -8.38 -9.83
C SER A 669 -0.31 -9.09 -10.57
N GLY A 670 0.47 -9.91 -9.86
CA GLY A 670 1.74 -10.43 -10.34
C GLY A 670 2.94 -9.53 -10.04
N ASN A 671 2.76 -8.31 -9.52
CA ASN A 671 3.87 -7.39 -9.18
C ASN A 671 4.35 -7.61 -7.74
N ALA A 672 5.45 -8.33 -7.54
CA ALA A 672 5.97 -8.59 -6.20
C ALA A 672 6.59 -7.33 -5.58
N ILE A 673 7.48 -6.66 -6.32
CA ILE A 673 8.24 -5.50 -5.84
C ILE A 673 8.25 -4.44 -6.93
N VAL A 674 7.89 -3.21 -6.54
CA VAL A 674 7.91 -2.04 -7.43
C VAL A 674 8.77 -0.94 -6.78
N GLY A 675 9.73 -0.41 -7.52
CA GLY A 675 10.62 0.68 -7.12
C GLY A 675 10.25 2.00 -7.78
N GLY A 676 11.09 3.01 -7.53
CA GLY A 676 10.96 4.36 -8.09
C GLY A 676 12.08 4.69 -9.08
N ASP A 677 12.41 5.96 -9.21
CA ASP A 677 13.50 6.41 -10.10
C ASP A 677 14.88 6.38 -9.43
N GLN A 678 14.94 6.03 -8.14
CA GLN A 678 16.14 6.09 -7.30
C GLN A 678 16.73 4.69 -7.06
N ASN A 679 17.68 4.56 -6.12
CA ASN A 679 18.41 3.32 -5.93
C ASN A 679 17.66 2.36 -5.00
N GLU A 680 17.33 1.16 -5.48
CA GLU A 680 16.79 0.07 -4.67
C GLU A 680 17.77 -1.11 -4.55
N ALA A 681 18.00 -1.53 -3.31
CA ALA A 681 18.75 -2.73 -2.96
C ALA A 681 17.85 -3.79 -2.33
N VAL A 682 17.56 -4.84 -3.09
CA VAL A 682 16.77 -5.99 -2.64
C VAL A 682 17.69 -7.14 -2.22
N ASP A 683 17.58 -7.56 -0.97
CA ASP A 683 18.28 -8.69 -0.36
C ASP A 683 17.25 -9.76 0.06
N ASN A 684 17.08 -10.78 -0.78
CA ASN A 684 16.13 -11.87 -0.56
C ASN A 684 16.78 -13.08 0.11
N TYR A 685 16.31 -13.44 1.30
CA TYR A 685 16.60 -14.66 2.05
C TYR A 685 15.39 -15.60 2.14
N GLY A 686 14.20 -15.15 1.76
CA GLY A 686 12.95 -15.91 1.78
C GLY A 686 12.46 -16.22 0.37
N THR A 687 11.17 -16.02 0.12
CA THR A 687 10.54 -16.23 -1.20
C THR A 687 10.07 -14.92 -1.79
N VAL A 688 10.42 -14.65 -3.05
CA VAL A 688 9.80 -13.59 -3.87
C VAL A 688 9.12 -14.27 -5.05
N SER A 689 7.84 -14.01 -5.25
CA SER A 689 7.05 -14.58 -6.36
C SER A 689 6.33 -13.47 -7.11
N GLY A 690 6.76 -13.20 -8.34
CA GLY A 690 6.19 -12.18 -9.23
C GLY A 690 7.23 -11.28 -9.88
N SER A 691 6.74 -10.30 -10.65
CA SER A 691 7.55 -9.31 -11.35
C SER A 691 8.23 -8.36 -10.37
N VAL A 692 9.45 -7.96 -10.70
CA VAL A 692 10.26 -7.02 -9.91
C VAL A 692 10.59 -5.85 -10.82
N MET A 693 10.09 -4.66 -10.54
CA MET A 693 10.25 -3.49 -11.40
C MET A 693 10.81 -2.34 -10.58
N LEU A 694 12.14 -2.19 -10.55
CA LEU A 694 12.83 -1.21 -9.70
C LEU A 694 13.12 0.12 -10.41
N GLY A 695 12.68 0.32 -11.66
CA GLY A 695 12.79 1.60 -12.35
C GLY A 695 14.21 2.01 -12.72
N GLY A 696 14.46 3.32 -12.84
CA GLY A 696 15.62 3.89 -13.54
C GLY A 696 16.94 3.94 -12.76
N GLY A 697 16.93 3.73 -11.44
CA GLY A 697 18.12 3.89 -10.60
C GLY A 697 19.17 2.79 -10.74
N VAL A 698 20.21 2.88 -9.90
CA VAL A 698 21.30 1.90 -9.84
C VAL A 698 20.89 0.77 -8.89
N ASN A 699 20.02 -0.11 -9.40
CA ASN A 699 19.38 -1.12 -8.57
C ASN A 699 20.21 -2.40 -8.43
N ARG A 700 19.97 -3.15 -7.35
CA ARG A 700 20.50 -4.51 -7.19
C ARG A 700 19.44 -5.43 -6.63
N PHE A 701 19.43 -6.66 -7.12
CA PHE A 701 18.67 -7.76 -6.53
C PHE A 701 19.62 -8.91 -6.23
N THR A 702 19.68 -9.31 -4.96
CA THR A 702 20.47 -10.45 -4.50
C THR A 702 19.54 -11.51 -3.93
N ASN A 703 19.47 -12.65 -4.60
CA ASN A 703 18.82 -13.85 -4.11
C ASN A 703 19.85 -14.72 -3.37
N HIS A 704 19.82 -14.70 -2.04
CA HIS A 704 20.81 -15.37 -1.21
C HIS A 704 20.61 -16.90 -1.19
N HIS A 705 21.62 -17.62 -0.72
CA HIS A 705 21.60 -19.08 -0.62
C HIS A 705 20.39 -19.57 0.21
N GLY A 706 19.65 -20.54 -0.35
CA GLY A 706 18.42 -21.08 0.24
C GLY A 706 17.16 -20.23 0.02
N ALA A 707 17.29 -19.03 -0.54
CA ALA A 707 16.17 -18.19 -0.94
C ALA A 707 15.59 -18.65 -2.28
N VAL A 708 14.31 -18.36 -2.52
CA VAL A 708 13.59 -18.70 -3.75
C VAL A 708 13.13 -17.42 -4.44
N PHE A 709 13.42 -17.29 -5.72
CA PHE A 709 12.87 -16.26 -6.59
C PHE A 709 12.10 -16.91 -7.74
N GLU A 710 10.77 -16.83 -7.68
CA GLU A 710 9.86 -17.24 -8.74
C GLU A 710 9.53 -15.99 -9.58
N SER A 711 10.32 -15.73 -10.63
CA SER A 711 10.25 -14.46 -11.33
C SER A 711 8.97 -14.31 -12.14
N GLY A 712 8.41 -13.11 -12.16
CA GLY A 712 7.29 -12.71 -13.02
C GLY A 712 7.72 -12.48 -14.47
N GLU A 713 6.83 -11.91 -15.29
CA GLU A 713 7.11 -11.67 -16.72
C GLU A 713 8.24 -10.65 -16.91
N VAL A 714 8.43 -9.74 -15.95
CA VAL A 714 9.41 -8.66 -16.01
C VAL A 714 10.25 -8.62 -14.73
N VAL A 715 11.56 -8.54 -14.92
CA VAL A 715 12.55 -8.18 -13.90
C VAL A 715 13.32 -6.96 -14.42
N ASP A 716 12.85 -5.77 -14.06
CA ASP A 716 13.47 -4.51 -14.43
C ASP A 716 14.35 -3.98 -13.29
N LEU A 717 15.66 -3.91 -13.53
CA LEU A 717 16.65 -3.42 -12.57
C LEU A 717 17.34 -2.13 -13.04
N GLY A 718 16.82 -1.46 -14.08
CA GLY A 718 17.38 -0.21 -14.57
C GLY A 718 18.87 -0.27 -14.93
N ALA A 719 19.61 0.78 -14.56
CA ALA A 719 21.05 0.90 -14.81
C ALA A 719 21.93 0.14 -13.79
N GLY A 720 21.32 -0.75 -13.00
CA GLY A 720 21.93 -1.46 -11.88
C GLY A 720 22.95 -2.54 -12.23
N THR A 721 23.58 -3.12 -11.19
CA THR A 721 24.61 -4.18 -11.31
C THR A 721 24.05 -5.55 -11.72
N GLY A 722 22.74 -5.67 -11.86
CA GLY A 722 22.05 -6.89 -12.29
C GLY A 722 21.54 -7.77 -11.15
N LEU A 723 21.01 -8.94 -11.54
CA LEU A 723 20.47 -9.98 -10.66
C LEU A 723 21.59 -10.95 -10.26
N ASN A 724 21.90 -11.03 -8.98
CA ASN A 724 22.82 -12.02 -8.41
C ASN A 724 22.04 -13.11 -7.68
N SER A 725 22.21 -14.38 -8.04
CA SER A 725 21.53 -15.50 -7.37
C SER A 725 22.51 -16.56 -6.88
N SER A 726 22.59 -16.77 -5.57
CA SER A 726 23.10 -17.98 -4.92
C SER A 726 21.99 -18.89 -4.37
N GLY A 727 20.73 -18.45 -4.46
CA GLY A 727 19.54 -19.27 -4.18
C GLY A 727 18.94 -19.89 -5.45
N THR A 728 17.67 -20.28 -5.34
CA THR A 728 16.88 -20.85 -6.44
C THR A 728 16.21 -19.75 -7.26
N LEU A 729 16.39 -19.77 -8.58
CA LEU A 729 15.63 -18.95 -9.55
C LEU A 729 14.76 -19.86 -10.41
N SER A 730 13.46 -19.56 -10.54
CA SER A 730 12.53 -20.28 -11.43
C SER A 730 11.63 -19.28 -12.16
N PRO A 731 11.80 -19.06 -13.47
CA PRO A 731 10.85 -18.27 -14.26
C PRO A 731 9.42 -18.78 -14.09
N GLY A 732 8.45 -17.92 -13.76
CA GLY A 732 7.05 -18.31 -13.58
C GLY A 732 6.70 -19.14 -12.35
N GLY A 733 7.72 -19.64 -11.64
CA GLY A 733 7.57 -20.59 -10.56
C GLY A 733 7.33 -22.02 -11.06
N ILE A 734 7.46 -22.95 -10.13
CA ILE A 734 7.51 -24.37 -10.43
C ILE A 734 6.19 -24.88 -11.06
N GLY A 735 6.26 -25.43 -12.27
CA GLY A 735 5.15 -26.00 -13.02
C GLY A 735 4.40 -25.02 -13.92
N LYS A 736 4.92 -23.81 -14.14
CA LYS A 736 4.32 -22.81 -15.01
C LYS A 736 5.35 -22.29 -16.00
N ALA A 737 5.13 -22.55 -17.29
CA ALA A 737 6.02 -22.07 -18.34
C ALA A 737 5.95 -20.54 -18.45
N GLN A 738 7.09 -19.86 -18.34
CA GLN A 738 7.13 -18.41 -18.46
C GLN A 738 8.42 -17.88 -19.09
N ALA A 739 8.26 -16.89 -19.96
CA ALA A 739 9.35 -16.03 -20.41
C ALA A 739 9.48 -14.83 -19.46
N THR A 740 10.63 -14.69 -18.82
CA THR A 740 10.99 -13.54 -17.97
C THR A 740 11.94 -12.63 -18.73
N ALA A 741 11.59 -11.36 -18.90
CA ALA A 741 12.47 -10.33 -19.45
C ALA A 741 13.28 -9.66 -18.31
N LEU A 742 14.61 -9.79 -18.35
CA LEU A 742 15.54 -9.15 -17.42
C LEU A 742 16.29 -8.00 -18.12
N THR A 743 16.11 -6.77 -17.63
CA THR A 743 16.67 -5.55 -18.27
C THR A 743 18.13 -5.24 -17.93
N SER A 744 18.79 -6.08 -17.14
CA SER A 744 20.20 -5.93 -16.75
C SER A 744 20.96 -7.25 -16.90
N SER A 745 22.16 -7.37 -16.31
CA SER A 745 22.96 -8.61 -16.33
C SER A 745 22.47 -9.62 -15.29
N PHE A 746 22.72 -10.90 -15.54
CA PHE A 746 22.43 -12.00 -14.61
C PHE A 746 23.71 -12.71 -14.20
N ARG A 747 23.84 -13.02 -12.92
CA ARG A 747 24.91 -13.85 -12.38
C ARG A 747 24.34 -14.93 -11.47
N GLN A 748 24.56 -16.18 -11.85
CA GLN A 748 24.35 -17.33 -10.98
C GLN A 748 25.67 -17.70 -10.31
N ALA A 749 25.65 -17.82 -8.97
CA ALA A 749 26.80 -18.26 -8.19
C ALA A 749 26.99 -19.79 -8.27
N ALA A 750 28.13 -20.30 -7.80
CA ALA A 750 28.46 -21.73 -7.87
C ALA A 750 27.57 -22.62 -6.97
N ASP A 751 26.91 -22.03 -6.00
CA ASP A 751 25.93 -22.64 -5.09
C ASP A 751 24.47 -22.33 -5.47
N GLY A 752 24.26 -21.56 -6.55
CA GLY A 752 22.92 -21.23 -7.05
C GLY A 752 22.31 -22.33 -7.91
N THR A 753 20.98 -22.39 -7.92
CA THR A 753 20.20 -23.32 -8.75
C THR A 753 19.22 -22.54 -9.62
N MET A 754 19.24 -22.78 -10.92
CA MET A 754 18.16 -22.34 -11.82
C MET A 754 17.27 -23.54 -12.14
N VAL A 755 15.98 -23.42 -11.85
CA VAL A 755 14.97 -24.43 -12.19
C VAL A 755 14.27 -23.96 -13.46
N ILE A 756 14.17 -24.84 -14.44
CA ILE A 756 13.52 -24.57 -15.72
C ILE A 756 12.48 -25.65 -15.99
N ASP A 757 11.23 -25.24 -16.16
CA ASP A 757 10.18 -26.13 -16.61
C ASP A 757 10.19 -26.28 -18.14
N ILE A 758 10.04 -27.53 -18.61
CA ILE A 758 9.96 -27.85 -20.04
C ILE A 758 8.61 -28.46 -20.38
N ASP A 759 7.96 -27.96 -21.43
CA ASP A 759 6.69 -28.51 -21.89
C ASP A 759 6.91 -29.67 -22.87
N LEU A 760 6.73 -30.90 -22.38
CA LEU A 760 6.87 -32.10 -23.20
C LEU A 760 5.75 -32.25 -24.23
N SER A 761 4.64 -31.52 -24.14
CA SER A 761 3.57 -31.53 -25.15
C SER A 761 3.92 -30.71 -26.40
N GLY A 762 5.04 -29.98 -26.36
CA GLY A 762 5.54 -29.18 -27.47
C GLY A 762 5.20 -27.69 -27.40
N GLY A 763 4.64 -27.22 -26.29
CA GLY A 763 4.54 -25.79 -25.98
C GLY A 763 5.88 -25.17 -25.59
N ALA A 764 5.85 -23.88 -25.25
CA ALA A 764 7.03 -23.18 -24.74
C ALA A 764 7.31 -23.61 -23.30
N GLY A 765 8.59 -23.79 -22.96
CA GLY A 765 9.05 -23.92 -21.58
C GLY A 765 9.46 -22.57 -20.99
N ASP A 766 10.10 -22.63 -19.83
CA ASP A 766 10.68 -21.45 -19.19
C ASP A 766 11.80 -20.84 -20.03
N ARG A 767 11.86 -19.51 -19.99
CA ARG A 767 12.89 -18.73 -20.66
C ARG A 767 13.25 -17.49 -19.87
N LEU A 768 14.53 -17.17 -19.81
CA LEU A 768 15.07 -15.95 -19.24
C LEU A 768 15.76 -15.14 -20.35
N ASP A 769 15.16 -14.01 -20.70
CA ASP A 769 15.62 -13.09 -21.74
C ASP A 769 16.35 -11.91 -21.11
N ILE A 770 17.67 -11.90 -21.21
CA ILE A 770 18.59 -11.00 -20.53
C ILE A 770 19.10 -9.97 -21.56
N SER A 771 18.86 -8.69 -21.31
CA SER A 771 19.39 -7.62 -22.17
C SER A 771 20.91 -7.42 -21.98
N GLY A 772 21.41 -7.67 -20.77
CA GLY A 772 22.82 -7.58 -20.40
C GLY A 772 23.61 -8.87 -20.62
N THR A 773 24.66 -9.03 -19.82
CA THR A 773 25.50 -10.24 -19.83
C THR A 773 24.95 -11.32 -18.89
N ALA A 774 25.22 -12.59 -19.19
CA ALA A 774 24.89 -13.71 -18.32
C ALA A 774 26.16 -14.46 -17.90
N LEU A 775 26.38 -14.63 -16.59
CA LEU A 775 27.45 -15.46 -16.03
C LEU A 775 26.82 -16.61 -15.23
N LEU A 776 27.02 -17.84 -15.68
CA LEU A 776 26.31 -19.00 -15.15
C LEU A 776 27.29 -20.01 -14.53
N ALA A 777 27.10 -20.30 -13.24
CA ALA A 777 27.77 -21.37 -12.50
C ALA A 777 26.71 -22.16 -11.71
N GLY A 778 27.11 -23.15 -10.91
CA GLY A 778 26.17 -23.89 -10.07
C GLY A 778 25.33 -24.87 -10.88
N GLU A 779 24.05 -25.02 -10.57
CA GLU A 779 23.20 -26.07 -11.15
C GLU A 779 22.06 -25.49 -12.02
N LEU A 780 21.83 -26.09 -13.19
CA LEU A 780 20.63 -25.91 -14.00
C LEU A 780 19.80 -27.20 -13.90
N LYS A 781 18.65 -27.10 -13.24
CA LYS A 781 17.75 -28.22 -12.98
C LYS A 781 16.55 -28.20 -13.92
N VAL A 782 16.39 -29.26 -14.68
CA VAL A 782 15.27 -29.43 -15.62
C VAL A 782 14.09 -30.08 -14.93
N ARG A 783 12.90 -29.55 -15.18
CA ARG A 783 11.65 -30.15 -14.71
C ARG A 783 10.67 -30.32 -15.87
N PRO A 784 10.31 -31.57 -16.24
CA PRO A 784 9.28 -31.78 -17.24
C PRO A 784 7.90 -31.43 -16.69
N MET A 785 7.13 -30.68 -17.48
CA MET A 785 5.70 -30.49 -17.31
C MET A 785 4.95 -31.16 -18.46
N GLN A 786 3.64 -31.39 -18.26
CA GLN A 786 2.79 -32.07 -19.23
C GLN A 786 3.29 -33.48 -19.62
N SER A 787 3.95 -34.20 -18.70
CA SER A 787 4.48 -35.55 -18.97
C SER A 787 3.44 -36.55 -19.50
N GLY A 788 2.17 -36.39 -19.11
CA GLY A 788 1.07 -37.23 -19.63
C GLY A 788 0.70 -36.97 -21.10
N ARG A 789 1.19 -35.88 -21.68
CA ARG A 789 0.98 -35.42 -23.06
C ARG A 789 2.28 -35.31 -23.84
N ALA A 790 3.34 -36.00 -23.39
CA ALA A 790 4.66 -35.94 -24.01
C ALA A 790 4.60 -36.33 -25.50
N LEU A 791 4.96 -35.39 -26.38
CA LEU A 791 4.78 -35.50 -27.82
C LEU A 791 6.04 -36.09 -28.48
N PRO A 792 5.97 -37.28 -29.13
CA PRO A 792 7.15 -37.95 -29.67
C PRO A 792 7.94 -37.14 -30.69
N GLY A 793 9.25 -37.32 -30.71
CA GLY A 793 10.19 -36.69 -31.64
C GLY A 793 11.26 -35.83 -30.95
N SER A 794 12.22 -35.37 -31.76
CA SER A 794 13.30 -34.48 -31.31
C SER A 794 12.83 -33.03 -31.23
N ARG A 795 13.18 -32.35 -30.13
CA ARG A 795 12.83 -30.97 -29.86
C ARG A 795 14.00 -30.24 -29.24
N GLU A 796 13.95 -28.91 -29.29
CA GLU A 796 14.89 -28.05 -28.58
C GLU A 796 14.09 -27.03 -27.76
N SER A 797 14.51 -26.81 -26.51
CA SER A 797 13.97 -25.75 -25.65
C SER A 797 15.06 -24.74 -25.33
N ALA A 798 14.75 -23.45 -25.50
CA ALA A 798 15.67 -22.36 -25.21
C ALA A 798 15.33 -21.75 -23.84
N PHE A 799 16.29 -21.75 -22.92
CA PHE A 799 16.06 -21.28 -21.55
C PHE A 799 16.69 -19.94 -21.26
N ILE A 800 17.74 -19.59 -21.98
CA ILE A 800 18.47 -18.36 -21.74
C ILE A 800 18.77 -17.71 -23.07
N SER A 801 18.47 -16.42 -23.16
CA SER A 801 18.99 -15.51 -24.18
C SER A 801 19.68 -14.37 -23.47
N ALA A 802 20.92 -14.02 -23.86
CA ALA A 802 21.69 -12.93 -23.28
C ALA A 802 22.25 -12.05 -24.39
N ALA A 803 21.67 -10.86 -24.58
CA ALA A 803 22.05 -9.97 -25.69
C ALA A 803 23.45 -9.36 -25.52
N GLY A 804 23.91 -9.18 -24.27
CA GLY A 804 25.27 -8.74 -23.95
C GLY A 804 26.33 -9.85 -23.97
N GLY A 805 25.92 -11.10 -24.19
CA GLY A 805 26.80 -12.28 -24.22
C GLY A 805 26.70 -13.15 -22.98
N LEU A 806 27.01 -14.43 -23.15
CA LEU A 806 26.90 -15.48 -22.15
C LEU A 806 28.26 -16.13 -21.87
N ALA A 807 28.60 -16.26 -20.60
CA ALA A 807 29.78 -16.96 -20.12
C ALA A 807 29.37 -18.12 -19.20
N ASP A 808 29.78 -19.33 -19.58
CA ASP A 808 29.70 -20.52 -18.73
C ASP A 808 30.92 -20.54 -17.79
N ALA A 809 30.66 -20.52 -16.49
CA ALA A 809 31.65 -20.53 -15.41
C ALA A 809 31.61 -21.86 -14.61
N GLY A 810 31.19 -22.96 -15.25
CA GLY A 810 31.10 -24.29 -14.64
C GLY A 810 29.68 -24.68 -14.29
N LEU A 811 28.73 -24.41 -15.18
CA LEU A 811 27.33 -24.80 -15.02
C LEU A 811 27.18 -26.32 -15.08
N LEU A 812 26.66 -26.91 -14.01
CA LEU A 812 26.26 -28.30 -13.91
C LEU A 812 24.83 -28.45 -14.38
N PHE A 813 24.55 -29.53 -15.10
CA PHE A 813 23.23 -29.81 -15.65
C PHE A 813 22.64 -31.03 -14.94
N ASP A 814 21.51 -30.83 -14.27
CA ASP A 814 20.72 -31.88 -13.62
C ASP A 814 19.39 -32.04 -14.35
N ALA A 815 19.18 -33.21 -14.95
CA ALA A 815 17.94 -33.55 -15.60
C ALA A 815 17.43 -34.89 -15.05
N PRO A 816 16.10 -35.05 -14.88
CA PRO A 816 15.54 -36.26 -14.33
C PRO A 816 15.84 -37.46 -15.23
N ALA A 817 16.16 -38.59 -14.62
CA ALA A 817 16.33 -39.84 -15.36
C ALA A 817 14.98 -40.26 -15.97
N SER A 818 14.96 -40.48 -17.27
CA SER A 818 13.81 -41.00 -17.99
C SER A 818 14.28 -41.95 -19.09
N ALA A 819 13.59 -43.08 -19.23
CA ALA A 819 13.76 -43.99 -20.35
C ALA A 819 13.21 -43.38 -21.65
N ILE A 820 12.11 -42.61 -21.54
CA ILE A 820 11.37 -42.06 -22.68
C ILE A 820 11.94 -40.71 -23.13
N VAL A 821 12.37 -39.88 -22.17
CA VAL A 821 12.92 -38.57 -22.46
C VAL A 821 14.44 -38.61 -22.34
N SER A 822 15.11 -38.55 -23.48
CA SER A 822 16.56 -38.46 -23.55
C SER A 822 16.97 -36.99 -23.63
N TYR A 823 17.62 -36.49 -22.58
CA TYR A 823 18.17 -35.14 -22.54
C TYR A 823 19.59 -35.15 -23.13
N GLY A 824 19.80 -34.38 -24.20
CA GLY A 824 21.13 -34.16 -24.76
C GLY A 824 21.95 -33.20 -23.91
N SER A 825 23.23 -33.00 -24.28
CA SER A 825 24.04 -31.97 -23.64
C SER A 825 23.52 -30.57 -24.00
N PRO A 826 23.38 -29.64 -23.03
CA PRO A 826 23.03 -28.26 -23.32
C PRO A 826 23.97 -27.64 -24.35
N ARG A 827 23.40 -26.99 -25.36
CA ARG A 827 24.15 -26.27 -26.38
C ARG A 827 24.28 -24.82 -25.94
N VAL A 828 25.50 -24.47 -25.53
CA VAL A 828 25.87 -23.11 -25.15
C VAL A 828 26.35 -22.37 -26.39
N THR A 829 25.68 -21.28 -26.74
CA THR A 829 26.08 -20.34 -27.80
C THR A 829 26.61 -19.05 -27.16
N ALA A 830 27.16 -18.15 -27.97
CA ALA A 830 27.66 -16.86 -27.48
C ALA A 830 26.58 -16.05 -26.73
N ASN A 831 25.30 -16.25 -27.04
CA ASN A 831 24.19 -15.43 -26.54
C ASN A 831 23.02 -16.25 -25.96
N GLY A 832 23.19 -17.54 -25.66
CA GLY A 832 22.08 -18.34 -25.13
C GLY A 832 22.35 -19.83 -24.96
N ILE A 833 21.45 -20.50 -24.23
CA ILE A 833 21.50 -21.95 -23.94
C ILE A 833 20.22 -22.61 -24.45
N THR A 834 20.39 -23.68 -25.24
CA THR A 834 19.31 -24.56 -25.65
C THR A 834 19.56 -26.00 -25.20
N LEU A 835 18.51 -26.73 -24.79
CA LEU A 835 18.58 -28.16 -24.49
C LEU A 835 17.88 -28.93 -25.60
N PRO A 836 18.61 -29.72 -26.39
CA PRO A 836 18.00 -30.74 -27.21
C PRO A 836 17.47 -31.86 -26.31
N TYR A 837 16.23 -32.28 -26.55
CA TYR A 837 15.66 -33.47 -25.93
C TYR A 837 14.89 -34.29 -26.95
N GLU A 838 14.86 -35.60 -26.75
CA GLU A 838 14.15 -36.54 -27.61
C GLU A 838 13.13 -37.31 -26.78
N VAL A 839 11.87 -37.29 -27.23
CA VAL A 839 10.81 -38.11 -26.65
C VAL A 839 10.63 -39.34 -27.53
N ASP A 840 11.08 -40.49 -27.05
CA ASP A 840 10.94 -41.79 -27.72
C ASP A 840 10.28 -42.79 -26.78
N PHE A 841 9.10 -43.28 -27.14
CA PHE A 841 8.39 -44.32 -26.40
C PHE A 841 8.90 -45.74 -26.74
N THR A 842 9.81 -45.86 -27.70
CA THR A 842 10.45 -47.11 -28.12
C THR A 842 12.00 -47.07 -27.98
N PRO A 843 12.53 -46.61 -26.83
CA PRO A 843 13.95 -46.32 -26.69
C PRO A 843 14.82 -47.58 -26.67
N GLY A 844 15.93 -47.58 -27.42
CA GLY A 844 17.00 -48.57 -27.27
C GLY A 844 17.29 -49.45 -28.51
N PRO A 845 18.28 -50.37 -28.40
CA PRO A 845 18.70 -51.22 -29.51
C PRO A 845 17.62 -52.26 -29.86
N VAL A 846 17.65 -52.72 -31.11
CA VAL A 846 16.75 -53.78 -31.60
C VAL A 846 16.79 -54.98 -30.67
N GLY A 847 15.66 -55.28 -30.00
CA GLY A 847 15.53 -56.37 -29.04
C GLY A 847 15.49 -55.96 -27.56
N ALA A 848 15.53 -54.66 -27.23
CA ALA A 848 15.36 -54.16 -25.86
C ALA A 848 13.97 -54.47 -25.26
N PHE A 849 12.95 -54.57 -26.11
CA PHE A 849 11.59 -54.93 -25.72
C PHE A 849 11.24 -56.35 -26.17
N SER A 850 10.38 -57.04 -25.40
CA SER A 850 9.72 -58.25 -25.91
C SER A 850 8.85 -57.89 -27.12
N GLY A 851 8.56 -58.85 -28.01
CA GLY A 851 7.86 -58.57 -29.27
C GLY A 851 6.50 -57.88 -29.06
N ASN A 852 5.75 -58.29 -28.04
CA ASN A 852 4.46 -57.68 -27.71
C ASN A 852 4.62 -56.35 -26.96
N ALA A 853 5.67 -56.19 -26.13
CA ALA A 853 5.96 -54.93 -25.47
C ALA A 853 6.32 -53.83 -26.48
N LEU A 854 7.03 -54.17 -27.56
CA LEU A 854 7.30 -53.24 -28.66
C LEU A 854 6.01 -52.74 -29.34
N HIS A 855 5.06 -53.64 -29.62
CA HIS A 855 3.78 -53.23 -30.21
C HIS A 855 2.94 -52.35 -29.28
N VAL A 856 2.96 -52.62 -27.97
CA VAL A 856 2.33 -51.73 -26.99
C VAL A 856 3.02 -50.36 -27.00
N ALA A 857 4.35 -50.33 -26.99
CA ALA A 857 5.14 -49.10 -27.05
C ALA A 857 4.85 -48.28 -28.33
N GLU A 858 4.78 -48.93 -29.49
CA GLU A 858 4.37 -48.32 -30.76
C GLU A 858 2.95 -47.73 -30.68
N HIS A 859 2.03 -48.43 -30.03
CA HIS A 859 0.66 -47.95 -29.84
C HIS A 859 0.58 -46.75 -28.88
N VAL A 860 1.34 -46.78 -27.78
CA VAL A 860 1.49 -45.63 -26.87
C VAL A 860 2.07 -44.43 -27.61
N SER A 861 3.11 -44.64 -28.43
CA SER A 861 3.68 -43.62 -29.30
C SER A 861 2.65 -43.04 -30.28
N ALA A 862 1.78 -43.86 -30.85
CA ALA A 862 0.72 -43.42 -31.74
C ALA A 862 -0.37 -42.61 -31.02
N ILE A 863 -0.77 -43.02 -29.81
CA ILE A 863 -1.71 -42.26 -28.96
C ILE A 863 -1.16 -40.87 -28.65
N GLN A 864 0.11 -40.79 -28.26
CA GLN A 864 0.74 -39.50 -27.94
C GLN A 864 0.95 -38.62 -29.17
N ARG A 865 1.32 -39.20 -30.32
CA ARG A 865 1.37 -38.48 -31.61
C ARG A 865 0.01 -37.91 -32.03
N ALA A 866 -1.09 -38.54 -31.65
CA ALA A 866 -2.45 -38.04 -31.90
C ALA A 866 -2.91 -36.95 -30.89
N GLY A 867 -2.05 -36.51 -29.98
CA GLY A 867 -2.35 -35.50 -28.95
C GLY A 867 -2.68 -36.08 -27.57
N GLY A 868 -2.64 -37.40 -27.40
CA GLY A 868 -2.93 -38.08 -26.13
C GLY A 868 -4.42 -38.14 -25.77
N SER A 869 -4.75 -38.73 -24.61
CA SER A 869 -6.11 -38.80 -24.05
C SER A 869 -6.09 -38.41 -22.57
N GLU A 870 -7.13 -37.74 -22.07
CA GLU A 870 -7.25 -37.41 -20.64
C GLU A 870 -7.22 -38.67 -19.77
N SER A 871 -7.89 -39.74 -20.20
CA SER A 871 -7.93 -41.01 -19.47
C SER A 871 -6.59 -41.74 -19.45
N PHE A 872 -5.71 -41.48 -20.43
CA PHE A 872 -4.42 -42.13 -20.57
C PHE A 872 -3.26 -41.29 -20.01
N ALA A 873 -3.45 -39.98 -19.82
CA ALA A 873 -2.42 -39.05 -19.37
C ALA A 873 -1.74 -39.48 -18.04
N PRO A 874 -2.45 -39.99 -17.01
CA PRO A 874 -1.79 -40.47 -15.79
C PRO A 874 -0.85 -41.66 -16.03
N ILE A 875 -1.24 -42.59 -16.92
CA ILE A 875 -0.42 -43.76 -17.29
C ILE A 875 0.80 -43.28 -18.08
N ALA A 876 0.61 -42.38 -19.05
CA ALA A 876 1.71 -41.83 -19.84
C ALA A 876 2.72 -41.04 -18.99
N ALA A 877 2.26 -40.24 -18.03
CA ALA A 877 3.13 -39.55 -17.09
C ALA A 877 3.96 -40.55 -16.26
N ALA A 878 3.31 -41.59 -15.72
CA ALA A 878 3.99 -42.65 -14.97
C ALA A 878 5.03 -43.41 -15.83
N LEU A 879 4.78 -43.59 -17.13
CA LEU A 879 5.76 -44.18 -18.05
C LEU A 879 6.97 -43.25 -18.26
N VAL A 880 6.73 -41.95 -18.43
CA VAL A 880 7.79 -40.94 -18.62
C VAL A 880 8.72 -40.85 -17.40
N ASP A 881 8.20 -41.05 -16.19
CA ASP A 881 8.99 -41.00 -14.95
C ASP A 881 9.84 -42.26 -14.70
N LEU A 882 9.75 -43.30 -15.54
CA LEU A 882 10.55 -44.51 -15.39
C LEU A 882 12.01 -44.25 -15.81
N PRO A 883 13.01 -44.62 -14.99
CA PRO A 883 14.39 -44.15 -15.17
C PRO A 883 15.17 -44.90 -16.26
N ASP A 884 14.74 -46.09 -16.67
CA ASP A 884 15.52 -46.96 -17.55
C ASP A 884 14.63 -47.89 -18.43
N ALA A 885 15.20 -48.40 -19.52
CA ALA A 885 14.50 -49.23 -20.49
C ALA A 885 14.03 -50.59 -19.93
N LEU A 886 14.69 -51.12 -18.89
CA LEU A 886 14.27 -52.38 -18.24
C LEU A 886 12.98 -52.16 -17.45
N SER A 887 12.94 -51.09 -16.66
CA SER A 887 11.76 -50.61 -15.93
C SER A 887 10.61 -50.28 -16.89
N LEU A 888 10.90 -49.62 -18.02
CA LEU A 888 9.92 -49.32 -19.07
C LEU A 888 9.38 -50.60 -19.75
N ASN A 889 10.22 -51.57 -20.08
CA ASN A 889 9.78 -52.85 -20.64
C ASN A 889 8.89 -53.62 -19.65
N ALA A 890 9.23 -53.64 -18.37
CA ALA A 890 8.39 -54.25 -17.33
C ALA A 890 7.02 -53.54 -17.21
N ALA A 891 7.00 -52.21 -17.32
CA ALA A 891 5.78 -51.42 -17.36
C ALA A 891 4.92 -51.72 -18.60
N TYR A 892 5.52 -51.84 -19.79
CA TYR A 892 4.77 -52.26 -20.98
C TYR A 892 4.24 -53.68 -20.87
N GLN A 893 4.98 -54.61 -20.29
CA GLN A 893 4.50 -55.98 -20.05
C GLN A 893 3.27 -56.02 -19.15
N GLN A 894 3.19 -55.14 -18.15
CA GLN A 894 2.00 -54.98 -17.31
C GLN A 894 0.78 -54.47 -18.07
N LEU A 895 0.91 -53.92 -19.28
CA LEU A 895 -0.22 -53.49 -20.11
C LEU A 895 -0.73 -54.59 -21.05
N ILE A 896 0.04 -55.66 -21.25
CA ILE A 896 -0.27 -56.75 -22.21
C ILE A 896 -1.29 -57.74 -21.59
N PRO A 897 -2.47 -57.99 -22.21
CA PRO A 897 -3.49 -58.90 -21.67
C PRO A 897 -3.37 -60.36 -22.18
N GLU A 898 -2.18 -60.80 -22.57
CA GLU A 898 -1.99 -62.06 -23.31
C GLU A 898 -2.32 -63.33 -22.50
N SER A 899 -2.12 -63.31 -21.17
CA SER A 899 -2.49 -64.41 -20.27
C SER A 899 -3.98 -64.79 -20.37
N LEU A 900 -4.86 -63.83 -20.67
CA LEU A 900 -6.30 -64.06 -20.85
C LEU A 900 -6.64 -64.96 -22.06
N ALA A 901 -5.80 -64.95 -23.10
CA ALA A 901 -5.99 -65.82 -24.27
C ALA A 901 -5.57 -67.28 -24.00
N THR A 902 -4.81 -67.54 -22.92
CA THR A 902 -4.39 -68.91 -22.57
C THR A 902 -5.59 -69.76 -22.17
N LEU A 903 -6.58 -69.17 -21.50
CA LEU A 903 -7.81 -69.85 -21.09
C LEU A 903 -8.58 -70.50 -22.24
N THR A 904 -8.71 -69.82 -23.38
CA THR A 904 -9.46 -70.37 -24.52
C THR A 904 -8.76 -71.60 -25.11
N THR A 905 -7.43 -71.60 -25.08
CA THR A 905 -6.62 -72.75 -25.51
C THR A 905 -6.82 -73.92 -24.55
N GLU A 906 -6.85 -73.67 -23.24
CA GLU A 906 -7.07 -74.71 -22.23
C GLU A 906 -8.49 -75.27 -22.27
N THR A 907 -9.51 -74.43 -22.47
CA THR A 907 -10.89 -74.88 -22.73
C THR A 907 -10.95 -75.82 -23.94
N ALA A 908 -10.26 -75.48 -25.04
CA ALA A 908 -10.22 -76.34 -26.22
C ALA A 908 -9.56 -77.70 -25.93
N VAL A 909 -8.42 -77.73 -25.23
CA VAL A 909 -7.74 -78.99 -24.91
C VAL A 909 -8.55 -79.84 -23.92
N ALA A 910 -9.20 -79.21 -22.94
CA ALA A 910 -10.08 -79.90 -22.01
C ALA A 910 -11.29 -80.53 -22.73
N SER A 911 -11.88 -79.82 -23.70
CA SER A 911 -12.95 -80.34 -24.54
C SER A 911 -12.47 -81.54 -25.37
N VAL A 912 -11.28 -81.48 -25.96
CA VAL A 912 -10.69 -82.64 -26.66
C VAL A 912 -10.55 -83.84 -25.73
N ALA A 913 -10.01 -83.63 -24.52
CA ALA A 913 -9.84 -84.71 -23.53
C ALA A 913 -11.18 -85.32 -23.07
N PHE A 914 -12.22 -84.51 -22.90
CA PHE A 914 -13.56 -84.97 -22.56
C PHE A 914 -14.20 -85.76 -23.72
N ASN A 915 -14.09 -85.25 -24.95
CA ASN A 915 -14.56 -85.96 -26.14
C ASN A 915 -13.82 -87.30 -26.31
N ASP A 916 -12.50 -87.33 -26.10
CA ASP A 916 -11.72 -88.57 -26.08
C ASP A 916 -12.22 -89.58 -25.04
N ALA A 917 -12.57 -89.12 -23.84
CA ALA A 917 -13.13 -89.97 -22.81
C ALA A 917 -14.50 -90.55 -23.24
N MET A 918 -15.38 -89.74 -23.86
CA MET A 918 -16.63 -90.23 -24.46
C MET A 918 -16.38 -91.27 -25.57
N HIS A 919 -15.32 -91.09 -26.35
CA HIS A 919 -14.90 -92.06 -27.38
C HIS A 919 -14.34 -93.37 -26.79
N SER A 920 -14.08 -93.44 -25.49
CA SER A 920 -13.56 -94.65 -24.82
C SER A 920 -14.62 -95.39 -24.00
N CYS A 921 -15.17 -96.50 -24.53
CA CYS A 921 -16.13 -97.34 -23.79
C CYS A 921 -15.93 -98.83 -24.11
N ARG A 922 -14.92 -99.42 -23.47
CA ARG A 922 -14.53 -100.83 -23.70
C ARG A 922 -15.48 -101.80 -23.01
N GLN A 923 -15.67 -102.96 -23.61
CA GLN A 923 -16.44 -104.06 -23.03
C GLN A 923 -15.72 -104.61 -21.77
N GLN A 924 -16.47 -104.91 -20.69
CA GLN A 924 -15.86 -105.35 -19.42
C GLN A 924 -15.30 -106.78 -19.48
N ASP A 925 -16.02 -107.70 -20.10
CA ASP A 925 -15.71 -109.14 -20.16
C ASP A 925 -16.00 -109.75 -21.54
N GLY A 926 -15.33 -110.86 -21.88
CA GLY A 926 -15.46 -111.59 -23.16
C GLY A 926 -14.17 -111.63 -23.99
N ASP A 927 -14.15 -112.51 -25.01
CA ASP A 927 -13.10 -112.50 -26.04
C ASP A 927 -13.15 -111.16 -26.79
N HIS A 928 -11.98 -110.57 -27.08
CA HIS A 928 -11.87 -109.26 -27.76
C HIS A 928 -12.40 -108.05 -26.95
N ARG A 929 -12.55 -108.15 -25.62
CA ARG A 929 -13.05 -107.06 -24.75
C ARG A 929 -12.33 -105.71 -24.86
N PHE A 930 -11.06 -105.72 -25.27
CA PHE A 930 -10.25 -104.50 -25.44
C PHE A 930 -10.46 -103.80 -26.80
N VAL A 931 -11.07 -104.50 -27.75
CA VAL A 931 -11.31 -104.04 -29.13
C VAL A 931 -12.81 -103.90 -29.44
N ARG A 932 -13.70 -104.48 -28.64
CA ARG A 932 -15.16 -104.31 -28.74
C ARG A 932 -15.69 -103.24 -27.79
N GLU A 933 -16.66 -102.48 -28.29
CA GLU A 933 -17.43 -101.50 -27.53
C GLU A 933 -18.71 -102.17 -27.01
N GLY A 934 -19.18 -101.76 -25.84
CA GLY A 934 -20.43 -102.26 -25.26
C GLY A 934 -21.16 -101.17 -24.48
N GLU A 935 -22.15 -101.60 -23.69
CA GLU A 935 -22.79 -100.69 -22.72
C GLU A 935 -21.86 -100.47 -21.53
N CYS A 936 -21.55 -99.21 -21.24
CA CYS A 936 -20.72 -98.89 -20.10
C CYS A 936 -21.19 -97.62 -19.40
N ARG A 937 -20.86 -97.58 -18.10
CA ARG A 937 -20.86 -96.37 -17.29
C ARG A 937 -19.41 -96.11 -16.92
N TRP A 938 -18.93 -94.92 -17.20
CA TRP A 938 -17.54 -94.57 -16.93
C TRP A 938 -17.50 -93.33 -16.07
N LEU A 939 -16.50 -93.30 -15.21
CA LEU A 939 -16.10 -92.15 -14.41
C LEU A 939 -14.59 -92.02 -14.57
N ARG A 940 -14.14 -90.82 -14.87
CA ARG A 940 -12.74 -90.47 -15.04
C ARG A 940 -12.42 -89.30 -14.14
N VAL A 941 -11.31 -89.42 -13.42
CA VAL A 941 -10.77 -88.37 -12.56
C VAL A 941 -9.35 -88.14 -13.04
N ASP A 942 -9.05 -86.94 -13.51
CA ASP A 942 -7.73 -86.57 -14.01
C ASP A 942 -7.17 -85.40 -13.19
N GLY A 943 -5.88 -85.46 -12.91
CA GLY A 943 -5.09 -84.35 -12.41
C GLY A 943 -3.94 -84.10 -13.38
N ALA A 944 -3.73 -82.86 -13.78
CA ALA A 944 -2.65 -82.50 -14.70
C ALA A 944 -2.03 -81.16 -14.32
N THR A 945 -0.71 -81.08 -14.44
CA THR A 945 0.03 -79.81 -14.40
C THR A 945 0.63 -79.57 -15.77
N ARG A 946 0.46 -78.37 -16.29
CA ARG A 946 1.07 -77.91 -17.54
C ARG A 946 1.93 -76.70 -17.24
N SER A 947 3.11 -76.64 -17.84
CA SER A 947 3.99 -75.49 -17.74
C SER A 947 4.49 -75.10 -19.12
N ARG A 948 4.56 -73.79 -19.37
CA ARG A 948 5.22 -73.22 -20.54
C ARG A 948 6.26 -72.23 -20.06
N ASP A 949 7.48 -72.36 -20.57
CA ASP A 949 8.55 -71.40 -20.32
C ASP A 949 8.26 -70.06 -21.01
N ASP A 950 8.82 -68.99 -20.46
CA ASP A 950 8.72 -67.66 -21.05
C ASP A 950 9.42 -67.58 -22.40
N THR A 951 8.84 -66.85 -23.35
CA THR A 951 9.40 -66.62 -24.68
C THR A 951 9.42 -65.14 -24.99
N ARG A 952 10.18 -64.73 -26.01
CA ARG A 952 10.20 -63.33 -26.47
C ARG A 952 8.83 -62.77 -26.88
N ARG A 953 7.81 -63.60 -27.08
CA ARG A 953 6.48 -63.20 -27.54
C ARG A 953 5.37 -63.54 -26.58
N SER A 954 5.59 -64.38 -25.58
CA SER A 954 4.50 -64.85 -24.73
C SER A 954 5.00 -65.23 -23.34
N PRO A 955 4.32 -64.79 -22.27
CA PRO A 955 4.74 -65.04 -20.90
C PRO A 955 4.70 -66.54 -20.56
N GLY A 956 5.60 -66.96 -19.68
CA GLY A 956 5.54 -68.29 -19.07
C GLY A 956 4.31 -68.43 -18.17
N TYR A 957 3.79 -69.64 -18.05
CA TYR A 957 2.68 -69.94 -17.15
C TYR A 957 2.78 -71.36 -16.61
N ARG A 958 2.18 -71.57 -15.43
CA ARG A 958 1.88 -72.87 -14.86
C ARG A 958 0.37 -73.00 -14.71
N LEU A 959 -0.17 -74.14 -15.08
CA LEU A 959 -1.58 -74.45 -15.00
C LEU A 959 -1.77 -75.77 -14.29
N ASP A 960 -2.52 -75.74 -13.20
CA ASP A 960 -2.91 -76.92 -12.44
C ASP A 960 -4.40 -77.21 -12.70
N ILE A 961 -4.69 -78.44 -13.11
CA ILE A 961 -6.02 -78.87 -13.58
C ILE A 961 -6.48 -80.06 -12.75
N PHE A 962 -7.73 -80.00 -12.32
CA PHE A 962 -8.46 -81.14 -11.77
C PHE A 962 -9.78 -81.30 -12.53
N SER A 963 -10.02 -82.46 -13.13
CA SER A 963 -11.26 -82.73 -13.85
C SER A 963 -11.92 -84.04 -13.43
N ILE A 964 -13.24 -84.03 -13.45
CA ILE A 964 -14.08 -85.19 -13.27
C ILE A 964 -15.03 -85.24 -14.46
N ALA A 965 -14.99 -86.33 -15.20
CA ALA A 965 -15.90 -86.58 -16.29
C ALA A 965 -16.58 -87.93 -16.10
N GLY A 966 -17.86 -88.01 -16.46
CA GLY A 966 -18.59 -89.25 -16.41
C GLY A 966 -19.60 -89.33 -17.54
N GLY A 967 -19.92 -90.55 -17.94
CA GLY A 967 -20.86 -90.76 -19.03
C GLY A 967 -21.42 -92.16 -19.06
N VAL A 968 -22.46 -92.29 -19.87
CA VAL A 968 -23.16 -93.55 -20.11
C VAL A 968 -23.24 -93.75 -21.62
N GLN A 969 -22.92 -94.96 -22.06
CA GLN A 969 -23.09 -95.41 -23.44
C GLN A 969 -24.02 -96.62 -23.45
N GLN A 970 -25.00 -96.61 -24.36
CA GLN A 970 -26.00 -97.66 -24.53
C GLN A 970 -26.10 -98.05 -26.01
N GLU A 971 -26.47 -99.30 -26.27
CA GLU A 971 -26.67 -99.80 -27.63
C GLU A 971 -28.07 -99.40 -28.13
N LEU A 972 -28.13 -98.67 -29.25
CA LEU A 972 -29.39 -98.24 -29.86
C LEU A 972 -29.90 -99.26 -30.88
N ALA A 973 -28.98 -99.92 -31.58
CA ALA A 973 -29.21 -100.98 -32.55
C ALA A 973 -27.92 -101.80 -32.67
N ALA A 974 -27.99 -103.03 -33.20
CA ALA A 974 -26.81 -103.89 -33.38
C ALA A 974 -25.64 -103.11 -34.01
N ASP A 975 -24.53 -102.96 -33.27
CA ASP A 975 -23.31 -102.23 -33.64
C ASP A 975 -23.42 -100.68 -33.71
N THR A 976 -24.54 -100.07 -33.29
CA THR A 976 -24.70 -98.62 -33.06
C THR A 976 -24.83 -98.32 -31.58
N HIS A 977 -23.98 -97.42 -31.09
CA HIS A 977 -24.01 -96.95 -29.71
C HIS A 977 -24.31 -95.45 -29.67
N VAL A 978 -25.15 -95.06 -28.72
CA VAL A 978 -25.37 -93.66 -28.35
C VAL A 978 -24.90 -93.46 -26.92
N GLY A 979 -24.25 -92.33 -26.66
CA GLY A 979 -23.81 -91.98 -25.32
C GLY A 979 -24.00 -90.50 -25.03
N TYR A 980 -24.02 -90.20 -23.74
CA TYR A 980 -23.94 -88.84 -23.26
C TYR A 980 -22.96 -88.78 -22.09
N GLY A 981 -22.32 -87.63 -21.93
CA GLY A 981 -21.38 -87.38 -20.85
C GLY A 981 -21.53 -85.98 -20.29
N LEU A 982 -21.05 -85.83 -19.06
CA LEU A 982 -20.87 -84.55 -18.40
C LEU A 982 -19.44 -84.45 -17.88
N SER A 983 -18.82 -83.29 -18.01
CA SER A 983 -17.54 -82.98 -17.40
C SER A 983 -17.65 -81.76 -16.50
N PHE A 984 -16.88 -81.78 -15.43
CA PHE A 984 -16.58 -80.63 -14.59
C PHE A 984 -15.07 -80.55 -14.44
N GLN A 985 -14.51 -79.37 -14.68
CA GLN A 985 -13.09 -79.11 -14.51
C GLN A 985 -12.89 -77.85 -13.68
N GLN A 986 -11.95 -77.92 -12.75
CA GLN A 986 -11.37 -76.77 -12.08
C GLN A 986 -9.94 -76.57 -12.60
N SER A 987 -9.56 -75.32 -12.81
CA SER A 987 -8.22 -74.97 -13.25
C SER A 987 -7.74 -73.68 -12.61
N ASP A 988 -6.49 -73.68 -12.18
CA ASP A 988 -5.81 -72.54 -11.59
C ASP A 988 -4.53 -72.28 -12.41
N LEU A 989 -4.42 -71.10 -13.00
CA LEU A 989 -3.34 -70.65 -13.87
C LEU A 989 -2.57 -69.55 -13.17
N ASP A 990 -1.28 -69.77 -12.95
CA ASP A 990 -0.34 -68.80 -12.40
C ASP A 990 0.64 -68.36 -13.49
N ALA A 991 0.70 -67.06 -13.75
CA ALA A 991 1.65 -66.41 -14.64
C ALA A 991 2.30 -65.21 -13.93
N SER A 992 3.43 -64.72 -14.47
CA SER A 992 4.29 -63.70 -13.82
C SER A 992 3.55 -62.48 -13.24
N LEU A 993 2.47 -62.03 -13.88
CA LEU A 993 1.66 -60.87 -13.45
C LEU A 993 0.17 -61.19 -13.35
N THR A 994 -0.24 -62.45 -13.52
CA THR A 994 -1.66 -62.82 -13.65
C THR A 994 -1.94 -64.16 -13.00
N ASP A 995 -2.93 -64.17 -12.11
CA ASP A 995 -3.50 -65.38 -11.53
C ASP A 995 -4.93 -65.53 -12.05
N ILE A 996 -5.28 -66.72 -12.52
CA ILE A 996 -6.59 -67.01 -13.06
C ILE A 996 -7.11 -68.32 -12.48
N GLY A 997 -8.15 -68.24 -11.65
CA GLY A 997 -8.82 -69.41 -11.09
C GLY A 997 -10.21 -69.55 -11.68
N GLY A 998 -10.61 -70.76 -12.06
CA GLY A 998 -11.95 -70.94 -12.61
C GLY A 998 -12.39 -72.36 -12.76
N LYS A 999 -13.64 -72.49 -13.23
CA LYS A 999 -14.32 -73.76 -13.38
C LYS A 999 -15.03 -73.79 -14.72
N GLN A 1000 -15.13 -74.96 -15.32
CA GLN A 1000 -15.92 -75.18 -16.51
C GLN A 1000 -16.73 -76.47 -16.42
N VAL A 1001 -17.88 -76.44 -17.08
CA VAL A 1001 -18.77 -77.58 -17.28
C VAL A 1001 -18.98 -77.81 -18.76
N GLU A 1002 -19.03 -79.07 -19.16
CA GLU A 1002 -19.27 -79.46 -20.54
C GLU A 1002 -20.23 -80.64 -20.58
N GLY A 1003 -21.18 -80.60 -21.52
CA GLY A 1003 -22.07 -81.69 -21.82
C GLY A 1003 -21.87 -82.15 -23.25
N GLY A 1004 -21.84 -83.46 -23.47
CA GLY A 1004 -21.58 -84.05 -24.78
C GLY A 1004 -22.52 -85.18 -25.11
N LEU A 1005 -22.80 -85.33 -26.40
CA LEU A 1005 -23.48 -86.46 -27.00
C LEU A 1005 -22.52 -87.14 -27.99
N ILE A 1006 -22.55 -88.46 -28.04
CA ILE A 1006 -21.73 -89.25 -28.94
C ILE A 1006 -22.57 -90.31 -29.64
N LEU A 1007 -22.30 -90.50 -30.93
CA LEU A 1007 -22.84 -91.58 -31.74
C LEU A 1007 -21.67 -92.38 -32.30
N LYS A 1008 -21.69 -93.69 -32.13
CA LYS A 1008 -20.67 -94.60 -32.67
C LYS A 1008 -21.34 -95.71 -33.47
N ARG A 1009 -20.74 -96.10 -34.59
CA ARG A 1009 -21.17 -97.23 -35.42
C ARG A 1009 -19.97 -98.09 -35.80
N ARG A 1010 -20.08 -99.40 -35.60
CA ARG A 1010 -19.08 -100.37 -36.05
C ARG A 1010 -19.49 -101.00 -37.38
N TYR A 1011 -18.52 -101.17 -38.26
CA TYR A 1011 -18.60 -101.87 -39.55
C TYR A 1011 -17.46 -102.88 -39.60
N ASP A 1012 -17.74 -104.13 -39.23
CA ASP A 1012 -16.75 -105.20 -39.04
C ASP A 1012 -15.61 -104.79 -38.07
N ALA A 1013 -14.42 -104.52 -38.59
CA ALA A 1013 -13.25 -104.08 -37.82
C ALA A 1013 -13.10 -102.55 -37.76
N THR A 1014 -13.93 -101.78 -38.48
CA THR A 1014 -13.88 -100.31 -38.51
C THR A 1014 -14.90 -99.69 -37.56
N MET A 1015 -14.47 -98.76 -36.72
CA MET A 1015 -15.33 -97.91 -35.90
C MET A 1015 -15.37 -96.51 -36.50
N VAL A 1016 -16.57 -95.98 -36.70
CA VAL A 1016 -16.81 -94.57 -37.02
C VAL A 1016 -17.60 -93.96 -35.87
N SER A 1017 -17.11 -92.86 -35.33
CA SER A 1017 -17.73 -92.18 -34.19
C SER A 1017 -17.71 -90.68 -34.38
N GLY A 1018 -18.77 -90.02 -33.92
CA GLY A 1018 -18.89 -88.57 -33.92
C GLY A 1018 -19.50 -88.10 -32.61
N SER A 1019 -18.90 -87.09 -32.00
CA SER A 1019 -19.42 -86.42 -30.81
C SER A 1019 -19.64 -84.93 -31.05
N VAL A 1020 -20.66 -84.40 -30.38
CA VAL A 1020 -20.95 -82.97 -30.30
C VAL A 1020 -21.03 -82.61 -28.82
N SER A 1021 -20.35 -81.56 -28.42
CA SER A 1021 -20.31 -81.09 -27.05
C SER A 1021 -20.41 -79.57 -26.99
N ALA A 1022 -20.95 -79.08 -25.89
CA ALA A 1022 -21.01 -77.66 -25.59
C ALA A 1022 -20.80 -77.45 -24.09
N GLY A 1023 -20.18 -76.33 -23.75
CA GLY A 1023 -19.82 -76.03 -22.38
C GLY A 1023 -19.77 -74.55 -22.07
N TYR A 1024 -19.65 -74.28 -20.78
CA TYR A 1024 -19.54 -72.96 -20.20
C TYR A 1024 -18.49 -72.97 -19.11
N GLY A 1025 -17.56 -72.03 -19.18
CA GLY A 1025 -16.54 -71.78 -18.17
C GLY A 1025 -16.64 -70.38 -17.61
N TRP A 1026 -16.43 -70.26 -16.31
CA TRP A 1026 -16.35 -68.98 -15.60
C TRP A 1026 -15.02 -68.90 -14.85
N TYR A 1027 -14.32 -67.80 -15.06
CA TYR A 1027 -12.96 -67.58 -14.58
C TYR A 1027 -12.87 -66.23 -13.88
N ASP A 1028 -12.32 -66.24 -12.68
CA ASP A 1028 -11.93 -65.03 -11.96
C ASP A 1028 -10.45 -64.77 -12.25
N THR A 1029 -10.17 -63.63 -12.88
CA THR A 1029 -8.81 -63.20 -13.23
C THR A 1029 -8.38 -62.07 -12.31
N ARG A 1030 -7.19 -62.20 -11.73
CA ARG A 1030 -6.49 -61.13 -11.04
C ARG A 1030 -5.19 -60.83 -11.77
N ARG A 1031 -4.96 -59.57 -12.13
CA ARG A 1031 -3.72 -59.11 -12.75
C ARG A 1031 -3.09 -58.02 -11.91
N ASP A 1032 -1.79 -58.11 -11.68
CA ASP A 1032 -1.04 -57.03 -11.05
C ASP A 1032 -0.75 -55.93 -12.09
N VAL A 1033 -1.22 -54.71 -11.81
CA VAL A 1033 -1.11 -53.54 -12.68
C VAL A 1033 -0.66 -52.37 -11.81
N SER A 1034 0.65 -52.23 -11.65
CA SER A 1034 1.26 -51.21 -10.78
C SER A 1034 1.45 -49.87 -11.49
N LEU A 1035 0.55 -49.52 -12.42
CA LEU A 1035 0.55 -48.26 -13.19
C LEU A 1035 -0.86 -47.63 -13.20
N PRO A 1036 -0.99 -46.32 -12.97
CA PRO A 1036 0.05 -45.38 -12.53
C PRO A 1036 0.37 -45.51 -11.04
N THR A 1037 -0.42 -46.29 -10.28
CA THR A 1037 -0.29 -46.44 -8.83
C THR A 1037 0.34 -47.80 -8.49
N PRO A 1038 1.45 -47.84 -7.73
CA PRO A 1038 2.08 -49.11 -7.33
C PRO A 1038 1.15 -50.00 -6.50
N GLY A 1039 1.24 -51.32 -6.69
CA GLY A 1039 0.56 -52.30 -5.84
C GLY A 1039 -0.94 -52.45 -6.11
N VAL A 1040 -1.44 -51.92 -7.22
CA VAL A 1040 -2.84 -52.11 -7.64
C VAL A 1040 -2.97 -53.41 -8.43
N SER A 1041 -4.04 -54.17 -8.13
CA SER A 1041 -4.42 -55.36 -8.90
C SER A 1041 -5.77 -55.16 -9.57
N ALA A 1042 -5.86 -55.41 -10.87
CA ALA A 1042 -7.10 -55.43 -11.62
C ALA A 1042 -7.76 -56.81 -11.49
N SER A 1043 -9.02 -56.84 -11.07
CA SER A 1043 -9.83 -58.07 -11.07
C SER A 1043 -10.85 -58.04 -12.20
N SER A 1044 -11.03 -59.15 -12.90
CA SER A 1044 -12.03 -59.31 -13.94
C SER A 1044 -12.71 -60.68 -13.83
N LYS A 1045 -13.92 -60.78 -14.36
CA LYS A 1045 -14.61 -62.06 -14.57
C LYS A 1045 -14.69 -62.33 -16.06
N GLN A 1046 -14.26 -63.52 -16.47
CA GLN A 1046 -14.30 -63.95 -17.86
C GLN A 1046 -15.18 -65.17 -18.00
N ASP A 1047 -16.16 -65.05 -18.90
CA ASP A 1047 -17.09 -66.11 -19.26
C ASP A 1047 -16.72 -66.65 -20.65
N ILE A 1048 -16.55 -67.97 -20.77
CA ILE A 1048 -16.21 -68.64 -22.01
C ILE A 1048 -17.32 -69.63 -22.36
N TYR A 1049 -17.96 -69.42 -23.51
CA TYR A 1049 -18.90 -70.36 -24.11
C TYR A 1049 -18.21 -71.05 -25.26
N PHE A 1050 -18.33 -72.37 -25.33
CA PHE A 1050 -17.66 -73.15 -26.36
C PHE A 1050 -18.53 -74.31 -26.83
N ALA A 1051 -18.28 -74.74 -28.08
CA ALA A 1051 -18.87 -75.92 -28.67
C ALA A 1051 -17.81 -76.65 -29.48
N SER A 1052 -17.89 -77.96 -29.53
CA SER A 1052 -16.91 -78.83 -30.18
C SER A 1052 -17.63 -79.95 -30.94
N ILE A 1053 -17.04 -80.31 -32.09
CA ILE A 1053 -17.45 -81.45 -32.91
C ILE A 1053 -16.19 -82.28 -33.13
N HIS A 1054 -16.23 -83.56 -32.77
CA HIS A 1054 -15.09 -84.45 -32.88
C HIS A 1054 -15.52 -85.74 -33.59
N GLY A 1055 -14.90 -86.03 -34.73
CA GLY A 1055 -15.05 -87.29 -35.46
C GLY A 1055 -13.85 -88.18 -35.21
N ARG A 1056 -14.05 -89.48 -35.06
CA ARG A 1056 -12.97 -90.48 -34.96
C ARG A 1056 -13.27 -91.65 -35.87
N ILE A 1057 -12.28 -92.07 -36.65
CA ILE A 1057 -12.31 -93.31 -37.43
C ILE A 1057 -11.16 -94.18 -36.97
N SER A 1058 -11.45 -95.41 -36.55
CA SER A 1058 -10.43 -96.38 -36.15
C SER A 1058 -10.66 -97.74 -36.78
N HIS A 1059 -9.60 -98.50 -37.06
CA HIS A 1059 -9.71 -99.85 -37.61
C HIS A 1059 -8.88 -100.84 -36.80
N ASP A 1060 -9.45 -101.98 -36.44
CA ASP A 1060 -8.79 -103.00 -35.61
C ASP A 1060 -8.11 -104.08 -36.45
N PHE A 1061 -6.78 -104.19 -36.36
CA PHE A 1061 -6.01 -105.31 -36.90
C PHE A 1061 -5.67 -106.29 -35.76
N GLU A 1062 -6.38 -107.41 -35.70
CA GLU A 1062 -6.16 -108.47 -34.70
C GLU A 1062 -5.21 -109.54 -35.26
N GLN A 1063 -4.12 -109.88 -34.56
CA GLN A 1063 -3.11 -110.85 -35.06
C GLN A 1063 -3.04 -112.17 -34.27
N GLU A 1064 -3.46 -112.20 -33.00
CA GLU A 1064 -3.50 -113.39 -32.11
C GLU A 1064 -4.52 -113.11 -30.97
N PRO A 1065 -4.96 -114.11 -30.15
CA PRO A 1065 -6.00 -113.92 -29.11
C PRO A 1065 -5.72 -112.85 -28.04
N ASN A 1066 -4.51 -112.29 -27.99
CA ASN A 1066 -4.07 -111.31 -27.00
C ASN A 1066 -3.33 -110.09 -27.60
N ARG A 1067 -3.33 -109.89 -28.93
CA ARG A 1067 -2.61 -108.79 -29.59
C ARG A 1067 -3.44 -108.13 -30.71
N TYR A 1068 -3.53 -106.81 -30.66
CA TYR A 1068 -4.18 -105.99 -31.70
C TYR A 1068 -3.40 -104.71 -31.97
N VAL A 1069 -3.57 -104.14 -33.16
CA VAL A 1069 -3.11 -102.79 -33.52
C VAL A 1069 -4.32 -102.01 -34.03
N ARG A 1070 -4.55 -100.81 -33.47
CA ARG A 1070 -5.65 -99.93 -33.84
C ARG A 1070 -5.11 -98.59 -34.34
N PRO A 1071 -4.86 -98.41 -35.65
CA PRO A 1071 -4.75 -97.07 -36.21
C PRO A 1071 -6.06 -96.33 -36.02
N LEU A 1072 -5.94 -95.05 -35.68
CA LEU A 1072 -7.06 -94.12 -35.56
C LEU A 1072 -6.68 -92.78 -36.17
N VAL A 1073 -7.70 -92.08 -36.67
CA VAL A 1073 -7.65 -90.71 -37.17
C VAL A 1073 -8.78 -89.94 -36.51
N ASP A 1074 -8.43 -88.79 -35.96
CA ASP A 1074 -9.31 -87.85 -35.28
C ASP A 1074 -9.39 -86.53 -36.06
#